data_AF-A0A9E1ICR3-F1
#
_entry.id   AF-A0A9E1ICR3-F1
#
_cell.length_a   1.000
_cell.length_b   1.000
_cell.length_c   1.000
_cell.angle_alpha   90.00
_cell.angle_beta   90.00
_cell.angle_gamma   90.00
#
_symmetry.space_group_name_H-M   'P 1'
#
loop_
_entity.id
_entity.type
_entity.pdbx_description
1 polymer ?
#
loop_
_entity_poly.entity_id
_entity_poly.type
_entity_poly.pdbx_seq_one_letter_code
_entity_poly.pdbx_strand_id
1 'polypeptide(L)'
;MTALTLLFYVASAGVPIGTYPDCSEENQDACPSDLDDWQHLSWIPEGSRHTVRPAELSLGSGMSLDVAVRQETGRWDAIIAVLDSGIYWQETKLYNKIYLNTGELPQPTTADGQLIVDWDLDQNGLVNLDDYRQDPRIDIAAGVGVADDRLDPSDLIHTFSDGVDDDGNGFVDDIAGWDFFNNDNDPFAALQALQASHGTGVAKEAALSGDDGSGIGTCPNCAVLPIRIGDSFIVTGDRVALGVAYAADAGVRVLAMASGALTHPEVAVEALEYANNAGVVLVAAAGDENSYHHNFPAADDAVLYVHSIRANNQHEDDEAYSYFNILNCNNWGPRLDLVAPATSCATGSVAAISGAAGLIVSAGLNTNQDLAAEEVKALLRGTADDVFLTEEERETAGAYPSKEGWDAFYGYGRVNLGRAVQAVYAGEIPPIARITAPRWFTFVDTKGPAIEVTGVVEAPRSAVESWSLQVGFGAEPSSWEEVASGSGPVTGLLASVDPSSWGKHSFDDLLYETVVERMERAHEPLVTLRLVVTDTEGLTSEDRNGIWAMNDPDLLPGFPFALGSSAESPLVLTDLDDDGVFEIVMATTEGRIHAFDGGGGELPGFPVHTDRLASVTENNHQAFSSGAVVEPYEGVMGGVSVGDIDGDGDPEIVVPSLVGKVYAWHADGEPVVGFPVAIMGREPDEYQRERAWENGVASTPALADIDGDGALEIVVSGMDQRMYVWDGMGSAYPGYPLELCFEEYCDEKGARILSSPAVGDIDGDGDLDCATGTNEVPEGAAGLVYIFDLDAGEVWPGFPLKRSGLINQTILPLIGEGHPSSVSLADLDHDGDLEFISNAMLGAEPPAHHDGSWAYEVNFTADSFGKLANFTDGAFMPMISNASFGDLNHDGVPEYVLGGAGVQWLVSLAMTVSWEYQHGIGAWDGVTGTMMTGFPRQVDDVAFLMAPVVGDISGDGYAEVLYGSGGHFLYGWDQMGEMPPHWPKFTGGWMIAGPALGDINGDGYLDVVIANREGTLFAWSTKGSAAQKVEWASARHDPQNTGNYETPLEAQLGPAALDESEGCCKEKNSPERALLMLPLFLLYRRRRAPRR
;
A
#
# COMPACT_ATOMS: atom_id res chain seq x y z
N MET A 1 -61.66 8.28 -25.48
CA MET A 1 -62.01 8.74 -24.12
C MET A 1 -62.36 7.49 -23.30
N THR A 2 -61.35 6.81 -22.76
CA THR A 2 -60.81 6.94 -21.39
C THR A 2 -61.81 6.49 -20.32
N ALA A 3 -61.55 5.34 -19.69
CA ALA A 3 -61.07 5.27 -18.30
C ALA A 3 -61.04 3.82 -17.78
N LEU A 4 -60.12 3.59 -16.84
CA LEU A 4 -59.96 2.47 -15.90
C LEU A 4 -59.24 1.20 -16.39
N THR A 5 -57.91 1.24 -16.27
CA THR A 5 -57.13 0.18 -15.61
C THR A 5 -55.98 0.87 -14.85
N LEU A 6 -56.05 0.89 -13.51
CA LEU A 6 -54.87 1.14 -12.67
C LEU A 6 -54.31 -0.25 -12.32
N LEU A 7 -53.14 -0.56 -12.85
CA LEU A 7 -52.23 -1.57 -12.34
C LEU A 7 -51.15 -0.79 -11.59
N PHE A 8 -51.08 -0.98 -10.28
CA PHE A 8 -49.89 -0.66 -9.52
C PHE A 8 -48.84 -1.70 -9.90
N TYR A 9 -47.77 -1.26 -10.57
CA TYR A 9 -46.48 -1.93 -10.49
C TYR A 9 -45.73 -1.25 -9.36
N VAL A 10 -45.56 -1.97 -8.26
CA VAL A 10 -44.45 -1.74 -7.33
C VAL A 10 -43.70 -3.06 -7.37
N ALA A 11 -42.61 -3.08 -8.13
CA ALA A 11 -41.59 -4.10 -7.97
C ALA A 11 -40.66 -3.57 -6.88
N SER A 12 -40.61 -4.23 -5.74
CA SER A 12 -39.43 -4.22 -4.88
C SER A 12 -39.11 -5.67 -4.59
N ALA A 13 -37.92 -6.12 -5.00
CA ALA A 13 -37.38 -7.41 -4.62
C ALA A 13 -37.36 -7.48 -3.09
N GLY A 14 -38.21 -8.32 -2.51
CA GLY A 14 -38.20 -8.64 -1.10
C GLY A 14 -37.27 -9.83 -0.92
N VAL A 15 -36.13 -9.61 -0.29
CA VAL A 15 -35.22 -10.68 0.15
C VAL A 15 -35.99 -11.59 1.13
N PRO A 16 -35.79 -12.93 1.15
CA PRO A 16 -34.90 -13.75 0.33
C PRO A 16 -35.52 -14.18 -1.01
N ILE A 17 -34.73 -14.12 -2.08
CA ILE A 17 -35.12 -14.65 -3.39
C ILE A 17 -34.94 -16.17 -3.46
N GLY A 18 -35.85 -16.84 -4.14
CA GLY A 18 -35.77 -18.28 -4.40
C GLY A 18 -34.66 -18.63 -5.39
N THR A 19 -34.40 -19.93 -5.55
CA THR A 19 -33.42 -20.42 -6.54
C THR A 19 -33.85 -20.10 -7.97
N TYR A 20 -32.87 -19.81 -8.82
CA TYR A 20 -33.08 -19.48 -10.22
C TYR A 20 -33.49 -20.70 -11.06
N PRO A 21 -34.20 -20.50 -12.19
CA PRO A 21 -34.52 -21.58 -13.12
C PRO A 21 -33.27 -22.12 -13.83
N ASP A 22 -33.42 -23.23 -14.54
CA ASP A 22 -32.34 -23.80 -15.35
C ASP A 22 -32.01 -22.88 -16.53
N CYS A 23 -30.90 -22.16 -16.44
CA CYS A 23 -30.39 -21.22 -17.44
C CYS A 23 -29.30 -21.86 -18.35
N SER A 24 -29.29 -23.19 -18.47
CA SER A 24 -28.35 -23.89 -19.33
C SER A 24 -28.56 -23.56 -20.81
N GLU A 25 -27.55 -23.90 -21.63
CA GLU A 25 -27.57 -23.74 -23.08
C GLU A 25 -28.87 -24.25 -23.74
N GLU A 26 -29.45 -25.35 -23.23
CA GLU A 26 -30.67 -25.96 -23.78
C GLU A 26 -31.96 -25.23 -23.39
N ASN A 27 -31.90 -24.27 -22.46
CA ASN A 27 -33.07 -23.63 -21.84
C ASN A 27 -32.93 -22.10 -21.68
N GLN A 28 -32.24 -21.44 -22.62
CA GLN A 28 -31.99 -19.99 -22.61
C GLN A 28 -33.26 -19.13 -22.47
N ASP A 29 -34.39 -19.56 -23.06
CA ASP A 29 -35.67 -18.83 -22.96
C ASP A 29 -36.21 -18.71 -21.52
N ALA A 30 -35.70 -19.53 -20.59
CA ALA A 30 -36.04 -19.47 -19.17
C ALA A 30 -35.06 -18.64 -18.35
N CYS A 31 -33.96 -18.17 -18.95
CA CYS A 31 -32.94 -17.38 -18.27
C CYS A 31 -33.49 -16.00 -17.90
N PRO A 32 -33.48 -15.60 -16.61
CA PRO A 32 -33.78 -14.24 -16.23
C PRO A 32 -32.74 -13.30 -16.85
N SER A 33 -33.18 -12.11 -17.26
CA SER A 33 -32.28 -11.11 -17.86
C SER A 33 -31.13 -10.71 -16.94
N ASP A 34 -31.28 -10.91 -15.63
CA ASP A 34 -30.25 -10.62 -14.63
C ASP A 34 -29.06 -11.59 -14.69
N LEU A 35 -29.24 -12.80 -15.24
CA LEU A 35 -28.19 -13.82 -15.38
C LEU A 35 -27.66 -13.96 -16.83
N ASP A 36 -28.18 -13.17 -17.77
CA ASP A 36 -27.83 -13.26 -19.20
C ASP A 36 -26.59 -12.41 -19.55
N ASP A 37 -25.57 -12.47 -18.69
CA ASP A 37 -24.26 -11.85 -18.90
C ASP A 37 -23.17 -12.92 -18.92
N TRP A 38 -22.20 -12.75 -19.81
CA TRP A 38 -21.13 -13.71 -20.08
C TRP A 38 -20.29 -14.02 -18.85
N GLN A 39 -20.12 -13.07 -17.92
CA GLN A 39 -19.43 -13.28 -16.65
C GLN A 39 -20.12 -14.30 -15.73
N HIS A 40 -21.40 -14.60 -15.96
CA HIS A 40 -22.20 -15.51 -15.11
C HIS A 40 -22.38 -16.92 -15.69
N LEU A 41 -22.22 -17.11 -17.00
CA LEU A 41 -22.64 -18.36 -17.69
C LEU A 41 -21.62 -19.49 -17.57
N SER A 42 -22.12 -20.72 -17.40
CA SER A 42 -21.32 -21.95 -17.45
C SER A 42 -21.11 -22.50 -18.87
N TRP A 43 -21.48 -21.75 -19.91
CA TRP A 43 -21.47 -22.18 -21.31
C TRP A 43 -21.18 -20.99 -22.23
N ILE A 44 -20.90 -21.26 -23.51
CA ILE A 44 -20.59 -20.23 -24.51
C ILE A 44 -21.74 -20.12 -25.53
N PRO A 45 -22.27 -18.91 -25.80
CA PRO A 45 -23.30 -18.68 -26.81
C PRO A 45 -22.97 -19.27 -28.18
N GLU A 46 -23.94 -19.96 -28.80
CA GLU A 46 -23.75 -20.68 -30.08
C GLU A 46 -23.18 -19.76 -31.18
N GLY A 47 -23.63 -18.51 -31.22
CA GLY A 47 -23.15 -17.48 -32.14
C GLY A 47 -21.65 -17.19 -32.02
N SER A 48 -21.07 -17.29 -30.81
CA SER A 48 -19.67 -16.93 -30.54
C SER A 48 -18.72 -18.14 -30.55
N ARG A 49 -19.23 -19.38 -30.61
CA ARG A 49 -18.38 -20.59 -30.51
C ARG A 49 -17.33 -20.72 -31.61
N HIS A 50 -17.62 -20.17 -32.77
CA HIS A 50 -16.76 -20.30 -33.94
C HIS A 50 -15.55 -19.36 -33.89
N THR A 51 -15.58 -18.35 -33.02
CA THR A 51 -14.48 -17.40 -32.78
C THR A 51 -13.64 -17.77 -31.56
N VAL A 52 -14.21 -18.58 -30.65
CA VAL A 52 -13.56 -18.99 -29.39
C VAL A 52 -12.70 -20.24 -29.57
N ARG A 53 -11.58 -20.30 -28.85
CA ARG A 53 -10.68 -21.46 -28.82
C ARG A 53 -11.42 -22.75 -28.44
N PRO A 54 -11.22 -23.86 -29.18
CA PRO A 54 -11.85 -25.14 -28.85
C PRO A 54 -11.57 -25.65 -27.42
N ALA A 55 -10.40 -25.33 -26.87
CA ALA A 55 -10.03 -25.70 -25.50
C ALA A 55 -10.84 -24.95 -24.42
N GLU A 56 -11.36 -23.76 -24.74
CA GLU A 56 -12.11 -22.92 -23.80
C GLU A 56 -13.62 -23.18 -23.86
N LEU A 57 -14.11 -23.82 -24.93
CA LEU A 57 -15.55 -24.08 -25.11
C LEU A 57 -16.19 -24.83 -23.94
N SER A 58 -15.44 -25.74 -23.31
CA SER A 58 -15.93 -26.52 -22.16
C SER A 58 -15.85 -25.78 -20.82
N LEU A 59 -15.11 -24.68 -20.74
CA LEU A 59 -14.97 -23.89 -19.52
C LEU A 59 -16.15 -22.92 -19.34
N GLY A 60 -16.87 -22.60 -20.41
CA GLY A 60 -17.90 -21.56 -20.37
C GLY A 60 -17.31 -20.14 -20.34
N SER A 61 -18.17 -19.13 -20.53
CA SER A 61 -17.70 -17.74 -20.61
C SER A 61 -17.42 -17.11 -19.24
N GLY A 62 -18.05 -17.60 -18.17
CA GLY A 62 -18.03 -16.95 -16.86
C GLY A 62 -17.76 -17.90 -15.70
N MET A 63 -18.00 -17.42 -14.48
CA MET A 63 -17.73 -18.14 -13.23
C MET A 63 -18.78 -19.21 -12.87
N SER A 64 -19.64 -19.60 -13.81
CA SER A 64 -20.74 -20.57 -13.58
C SER A 64 -21.69 -20.17 -12.44
N LEU A 65 -22.01 -18.87 -12.33
CA LEU A 65 -22.97 -18.36 -11.36
C LEU A 65 -24.38 -18.90 -11.65
N ASP A 66 -24.74 -19.00 -12.93
CA ASP A 66 -26.00 -19.57 -13.41
C ASP A 66 -26.27 -21.00 -12.89
N VAL A 67 -25.21 -21.78 -12.66
CA VAL A 67 -25.29 -23.11 -12.04
C VAL A 67 -25.40 -23.02 -10.52
N ALA A 68 -24.62 -22.13 -9.88
CA ALA A 68 -24.62 -21.98 -8.43
C ALA A 68 -25.95 -21.48 -7.87
N VAL A 69 -26.54 -20.41 -8.46
CA VAL A 69 -27.79 -19.80 -7.95
C VAL A 69 -29.03 -20.67 -8.11
N ARG A 70 -28.91 -21.80 -8.80
CA ARG A 70 -29.94 -22.85 -8.83
C ARG A 70 -29.97 -23.69 -7.55
N GLN A 71 -28.85 -23.74 -6.83
CA GLN A 71 -28.69 -24.52 -5.61
C GLN A 71 -28.68 -23.62 -4.38
N GLU A 72 -28.02 -22.47 -4.48
CA GLU A 72 -27.80 -21.55 -3.36
C GLU A 72 -27.83 -20.10 -3.85
N THR A 73 -28.71 -19.27 -3.30
CA THR A 73 -28.78 -17.82 -3.58
C THR A 73 -28.20 -16.98 -2.45
N GLY A 74 -27.69 -17.62 -1.40
CA GLY A 74 -27.10 -16.99 -0.23
C GLY A 74 -28.03 -16.97 0.97
N ARG A 75 -27.47 -16.60 2.12
CA ARG A 75 -28.21 -16.35 3.36
C ARG A 75 -27.94 -14.94 3.87
N TRP A 76 -28.94 -14.34 4.49
CA TRP A 76 -28.82 -13.00 5.08
C TRP A 76 -27.77 -12.92 6.19
N ASP A 77 -27.62 -14.00 6.98
CA ASP A 77 -26.62 -14.11 8.05
C ASP A 77 -25.22 -14.51 7.57
N ALA A 78 -25.01 -14.65 6.26
CA ALA A 78 -23.68 -14.66 5.64
C ALA A 78 -23.30 -13.23 5.23
N ILE A 79 -23.05 -12.37 6.22
CA ILE A 79 -22.78 -10.95 6.02
C ILE A 79 -21.45 -10.77 5.28
N ILE A 80 -21.45 -9.94 4.23
CA ILE A 80 -20.28 -9.49 3.50
C ILE A 80 -19.97 -8.06 3.95
N ALA A 81 -18.88 -7.86 4.68
CA ALA A 81 -18.38 -6.52 4.95
C ALA A 81 -17.66 -5.97 3.72
N VAL A 82 -17.91 -4.69 3.41
CA VAL A 82 -17.22 -3.94 2.35
C VAL A 82 -16.37 -2.88 3.03
N LEU A 83 -15.07 -3.14 3.09
CA LEU A 83 -14.07 -2.28 3.69
C LEU A 83 -13.44 -1.41 2.60
N ASP A 84 -13.91 -0.16 2.49
CA ASP A 84 -13.64 0.69 1.31
C ASP A 84 -13.78 2.19 1.66
N SER A 85 -13.94 3.04 0.64
CA SER A 85 -14.25 4.46 0.66
C SER A 85 -15.63 4.83 1.23
N GLY A 86 -16.44 3.84 1.62
CA GLY A 86 -17.81 4.01 2.13
C GLY A 86 -18.90 3.76 1.09
N ILE A 87 -20.14 4.09 1.46
CA ILE A 87 -21.36 3.70 0.73
C ILE A 87 -22.22 4.91 0.37
N TYR A 88 -22.88 4.85 -0.78
CA TYR A 88 -23.82 5.86 -1.23
C TYR A 88 -25.25 5.42 -0.89
N TRP A 89 -25.83 5.96 0.19
CA TRP A 89 -27.15 5.56 0.71
C TRP A 89 -28.29 5.68 -0.30
N GLN A 90 -28.20 6.64 -1.22
CA GLN A 90 -29.14 6.84 -2.31
C GLN A 90 -29.13 5.74 -3.40
N GLU A 91 -28.21 4.77 -3.34
CA GLU A 91 -28.23 3.62 -4.24
C GLU A 91 -29.48 2.76 -3.99
N THR A 92 -30.46 2.95 -4.89
CA THR A 92 -31.80 2.37 -4.78
C THR A 92 -31.87 0.86 -4.81
N LYS A 93 -30.77 0.18 -5.14
CA LYS A 93 -30.73 -1.28 -5.17
C LYS A 93 -30.03 -1.92 -3.98
N LEU A 94 -29.33 -1.14 -3.15
CA LEU A 94 -28.59 -1.64 -1.98
C LEU A 94 -29.22 -1.29 -0.64
N TYR A 95 -30.04 -0.24 -0.57
CA TYR A 95 -30.56 0.27 0.71
C TYR A 95 -31.21 -0.81 1.61
N ASN A 96 -31.89 -1.80 1.03
CA ASN A 96 -32.52 -2.89 1.77
C ASN A 96 -31.64 -4.16 1.88
N LYS A 97 -30.33 -4.02 1.65
CA LYS A 97 -29.29 -5.06 1.81
C LYS A 97 -28.36 -4.77 2.97
N ILE A 98 -28.42 -3.56 3.52
CA ILE A 98 -27.54 -3.09 4.58
C ILE A 98 -27.89 -3.85 5.87
N TYR A 99 -26.87 -4.45 6.48
CA TYR A 99 -26.96 -5.03 7.80
C TYR A 99 -27.24 -3.93 8.82
N LEU A 100 -28.20 -4.16 9.71
CA LEU A 100 -28.55 -3.23 10.77
C LEU A 100 -28.13 -3.81 12.12
N ASN A 101 -27.30 -3.08 12.88
CA ASN A 101 -26.94 -3.47 14.23
C ASN A 101 -28.14 -3.29 15.17
N THR A 102 -28.77 -4.39 15.56
CA THR A 102 -29.90 -4.39 16.51
C THR A 102 -29.50 -4.06 17.94
N GLY A 103 -28.19 -4.06 18.23
CA GLY A 103 -27.63 -3.64 19.51
C GLY A 103 -27.86 -2.15 19.78
N GLU A 104 -27.64 -1.32 18.76
CA GLU A 104 -27.80 0.15 18.80
C GLU A 104 -29.22 0.62 18.38
N LEU A 105 -29.99 -0.23 17.72
CA LEU A 105 -31.31 0.16 17.23
C LEU A 105 -32.45 -0.15 18.22
N PRO A 106 -33.36 0.79 18.50
CA PRO A 106 -34.59 0.48 19.21
C PRO A 106 -35.52 -0.36 18.33
N GLN A 107 -36.35 -1.23 18.92
CA GLN A 107 -37.33 -2.00 18.15
C GLN A 107 -38.23 -1.07 17.30
N PRO A 108 -38.58 -1.46 16.05
CA PRO A 108 -39.48 -0.70 15.20
C PRO A 108 -40.89 -0.62 15.77
N THR A 109 -41.62 0.42 15.37
CA THR A 109 -43.01 0.64 15.78
C THR A 109 -43.95 0.65 14.58
N THR A 110 -45.21 0.28 14.81
CA THR A 110 -46.26 0.40 13.81
C THR A 110 -46.56 1.87 13.48
N ALA A 111 -47.28 2.13 12.39
CA ALA A 111 -47.70 3.48 12.00
C ALA A 111 -48.51 4.26 13.06
N ASP A 112 -49.12 3.58 14.05
CA ASP A 112 -49.79 4.21 15.20
C ASP A 112 -48.91 4.34 16.45
N GLY A 113 -47.61 4.04 16.33
CA GLY A 113 -46.60 4.17 17.38
C GLY A 113 -46.64 3.05 18.42
N GLN A 114 -47.20 1.87 18.10
CA GLN A 114 -47.16 0.74 19.03
C GLN A 114 -45.83 -0.01 18.87
N LEU A 115 -45.11 -0.13 19.99
CA LEU A 115 -43.93 -1.00 20.09
C LEU A 115 -44.33 -2.47 19.88
N ILE A 116 -43.70 -3.10 18.90
CA ILE A 116 -43.67 -4.56 18.75
C ILE A 116 -42.38 -5.05 19.43
N VAL A 117 -42.44 -6.19 20.12
CA VAL A 117 -41.31 -6.70 20.95
C VAL A 117 -40.30 -7.49 20.09
N ASP A 118 -40.19 -7.17 18.80
CA ASP A 118 -39.32 -7.85 17.84
C ASP A 118 -38.81 -6.83 16.82
N TRP A 119 -37.59 -7.03 16.32
CA TRP A 119 -36.98 -6.17 15.29
C TRP A 119 -37.48 -6.53 13.88
N ASP A 120 -37.89 -7.78 13.67
CA ASP A 120 -38.56 -8.25 12.44
C ASP A 120 -40.06 -7.91 12.52
N LEU A 121 -40.42 -6.70 12.07
CA LEU A 121 -41.78 -6.16 12.18
C LEU A 121 -42.73 -6.87 11.21
N ASP A 122 -42.24 -7.22 10.02
CA ASP A 122 -43.06 -7.83 8.96
C ASP A 122 -43.13 -9.37 9.03
N GLN A 123 -42.34 -9.99 9.93
CA GLN A 123 -42.23 -11.42 10.19
C GLN A 123 -41.72 -12.23 8.99
N ASN A 124 -40.85 -11.63 8.18
CA ASN A 124 -40.22 -12.27 7.03
C ASN A 124 -38.96 -13.09 7.42
N GLY A 125 -38.50 -12.97 8.67
CA GLY A 125 -37.33 -13.64 9.23
C GLY A 125 -36.02 -12.86 9.08
N LEU A 126 -36.08 -11.62 8.60
CA LEU A 126 -34.95 -10.71 8.41
C LEU A 126 -35.17 -9.46 9.28
N VAL A 127 -34.08 -8.77 9.58
CA VAL A 127 -34.13 -7.39 10.10
C VAL A 127 -33.44 -6.52 9.07
N ASN A 128 -34.21 -5.63 8.44
CA ASN A 128 -33.72 -4.71 7.44
C ASN A 128 -34.49 -3.37 7.51
N LEU A 129 -34.26 -2.53 6.51
CA LEU A 129 -34.84 -1.20 6.50
C LEU A 129 -36.37 -1.20 6.35
N ASP A 130 -36.94 -2.22 5.72
CA ASP A 130 -38.39 -2.30 5.50
C ASP A 130 -39.17 -2.46 6.81
N ASP A 131 -38.55 -3.02 7.85
CA ASP A 131 -39.11 -3.11 9.20
C ASP A 131 -39.37 -1.73 9.83
N TYR A 132 -38.58 -0.72 9.43
CA TYR A 132 -38.69 0.65 9.94
C TYR A 132 -39.54 1.55 9.05
N ARG A 133 -39.97 1.09 7.88
CA ARG A 133 -40.70 1.89 6.87
C ARG A 133 -41.97 2.58 7.39
N GLN A 134 -42.60 2.03 8.42
CA GLN A 134 -43.83 2.57 9.01
C GLN A 134 -43.60 3.30 10.33
N ASP A 135 -42.35 3.41 10.80
CA ASP A 135 -42.05 3.98 12.09
C ASP A 135 -42.23 5.51 12.08
N PRO A 136 -43.18 6.07 12.86
CA PRO A 136 -43.46 7.49 12.86
C PRO A 136 -42.40 8.34 13.56
N ARG A 137 -41.36 7.74 14.16
CA ARG A 137 -40.23 8.46 14.75
C ARG A 137 -39.25 8.95 13.69
N ILE A 138 -39.19 8.27 12.55
CA ILE A 138 -38.24 8.54 11.48
C ILE A 138 -38.78 9.65 10.58
N ASP A 139 -37.95 10.68 10.37
CA ASP A 139 -38.17 11.67 9.34
C ASP A 139 -37.36 11.28 8.10
N ILE A 140 -38.03 10.80 7.05
CA ILE A 140 -37.39 10.36 5.80
C ILE A 140 -36.72 11.50 5.01
N ALA A 141 -36.93 12.75 5.44
CA ALA A 141 -36.24 13.90 4.89
C ALA A 141 -35.06 14.34 5.78
N ALA A 142 -34.78 13.60 6.86
CA ALA A 142 -33.62 13.80 7.71
C ALA A 142 -32.43 12.98 7.16
N GLY A 143 -31.32 12.92 7.88
CA GLY A 143 -30.15 12.16 7.42
C GLY A 143 -29.32 12.82 6.32
N VAL A 144 -28.35 12.04 5.84
CA VAL A 144 -27.28 12.46 4.94
C VAL A 144 -27.64 12.05 3.51
N GLY A 145 -28.12 13.02 2.71
CA GLY A 145 -28.50 12.69 1.32
C GLY A 145 -29.46 13.66 0.62
N VAL A 146 -29.68 14.88 1.13
CA VAL A 146 -30.77 15.79 0.66
C VAL A 146 -32.15 15.23 1.02
N ALA A 147 -33.15 16.10 1.22
CA ALA A 147 -34.53 15.72 1.46
C ALA A 147 -35.08 14.88 0.29
N ASP A 148 -34.94 13.56 0.38
CA ASP A 148 -35.51 12.61 -0.55
C ASP A 148 -36.82 12.03 0.03
N ASP A 149 -37.66 11.46 -0.82
CA ASP A 149 -38.96 10.90 -0.39
C ASP A 149 -38.82 9.40 -0.02
N ARG A 150 -37.63 8.94 0.42
CA ARG A 150 -37.31 7.51 0.56
C ARG A 150 -36.50 7.20 1.82
N LEU A 151 -37.00 6.23 2.60
CA LEU A 151 -36.24 5.68 3.73
C LEU A 151 -34.92 5.05 3.27
N ASP A 152 -33.82 5.45 3.89
CA ASP A 152 -32.48 4.84 3.78
C ASP A 152 -31.78 4.73 5.16
N PRO A 153 -30.62 4.05 5.27
CA PRO A 153 -29.93 3.90 6.55
C PRO A 153 -29.52 5.21 7.23
N SER A 154 -29.27 6.28 6.47
CA SER A 154 -28.89 7.58 7.05
C SER A 154 -30.02 8.22 7.85
N ASP A 155 -31.28 7.92 7.50
CA ASP A 155 -32.45 8.34 8.27
C ASP A 155 -32.49 7.65 9.64
N LEU A 156 -32.12 6.36 9.71
CA LEU A 156 -32.06 5.60 10.95
C LEU A 156 -30.94 6.13 11.83
N ILE A 157 -29.75 6.32 11.27
CA ILE A 157 -28.59 6.92 11.95
C ILE A 157 -29.00 8.27 12.54
N HIS A 158 -29.52 9.19 11.72
CA HIS A 158 -29.93 10.50 12.20
C HIS A 158 -31.03 10.46 13.26
N THR A 159 -31.99 9.53 13.15
CA THR A 159 -33.14 9.46 14.06
C THR A 159 -32.80 8.83 15.41
N PHE A 160 -31.93 7.81 15.40
CA PHE A 160 -31.71 6.94 16.55
C PHE A 160 -30.35 7.07 17.22
N SER A 161 -29.39 7.81 16.64
CA SER A 161 -28.12 8.08 17.32
C SER A 161 -28.35 8.93 18.57
N ASP A 162 -28.11 8.37 19.75
CA ASP A 162 -28.29 9.08 21.03
C ASP A 162 -26.98 9.36 21.77
N GLY A 163 -25.85 8.96 21.18
CA GLY A 163 -24.50 9.15 21.68
C GLY A 163 -24.07 8.12 22.72
N VAL A 164 -24.76 6.98 22.80
CA VAL A 164 -24.46 5.86 23.71
C VAL A 164 -24.10 4.63 22.87
N ASP A 165 -23.01 3.97 23.24
CA ASP A 165 -22.69 2.61 22.79
C ASP A 165 -23.55 1.62 23.61
N ASP A 166 -24.73 1.26 23.07
CA ASP A 166 -25.75 0.48 23.76
C ASP A 166 -25.39 -1.01 23.85
N ASP A 167 -24.66 -1.53 22.87
CA ASP A 167 -24.21 -2.93 22.83
C ASP A 167 -22.84 -3.17 23.51
N GLY A 168 -22.09 -2.10 23.76
CA GLY A 168 -20.81 -2.11 24.46
C GLY A 168 -19.66 -2.65 23.61
N ASN A 169 -19.77 -2.59 22.29
CA ASN A 169 -18.74 -3.06 21.35
C ASN A 169 -17.61 -2.04 21.14
N GLY A 170 -17.81 -0.81 21.64
CA GLY A 170 -16.87 0.30 21.55
C GLY A 170 -17.21 1.37 20.53
N PHE A 171 -18.23 1.17 19.71
CA PHE A 171 -18.59 2.01 18.58
C PHE A 171 -19.97 2.61 18.80
N VAL A 172 -19.99 3.87 19.22
CA VAL A 172 -21.22 4.59 19.58
C VAL A 172 -22.17 4.66 18.38
N ASP A 173 -23.38 4.13 18.52
CA ASP A 173 -24.44 4.21 17.52
C ASP A 173 -24.06 3.63 16.12
N ASP A 174 -23.24 2.58 16.02
CA ASP A 174 -22.81 1.90 14.77
C ASP A 174 -23.93 1.12 14.03
N ILE A 175 -25.09 1.75 13.92
CA ILE A 175 -26.38 1.24 13.43
C ILE A 175 -26.28 0.53 12.07
N ALA A 176 -25.49 1.05 11.13
CA ALA A 176 -25.43 0.55 9.75
C ALA A 176 -23.99 0.42 9.22
N GLY A 177 -23.02 0.30 10.13
CA GLY A 177 -21.58 0.31 9.83
C GLY A 177 -20.83 1.40 10.59
N TRP A 178 -19.55 1.56 10.26
CA TRP A 178 -18.65 2.51 10.93
C TRP A 178 -17.74 3.24 9.94
N ASP A 179 -17.44 4.50 10.22
CA ASP A 179 -16.51 5.35 9.47
C ASP A 179 -15.22 5.59 10.27
N PHE A 180 -14.14 4.88 9.95
CA PHE A 180 -12.80 5.10 10.51
C PHE A 180 -12.06 6.28 9.88
N PHE A 181 -12.53 6.81 8.74
CA PHE A 181 -11.93 7.96 8.10
C PHE A 181 -12.28 9.25 8.86
N ASN A 182 -13.56 9.43 9.18
CA ASN A 182 -14.04 10.56 10.00
C ASN A 182 -14.17 10.23 11.50
N ASN A 183 -14.03 8.95 11.86
CA ASN A 183 -14.25 8.42 13.22
C ASN A 183 -15.67 8.70 13.74
N ASP A 184 -16.67 8.31 12.95
CA ASP A 184 -18.09 8.44 13.29
C ASP A 184 -18.90 7.20 12.83
N ASN A 185 -20.21 7.23 13.09
CA ASN A 185 -21.12 6.12 12.83
C ASN A 185 -21.81 6.15 11.46
N ASP A 186 -21.40 7.05 10.55
CA ASP A 186 -22.00 7.19 9.22
C ASP A 186 -20.97 6.90 8.12
N PRO A 187 -20.86 5.64 7.63
CA PRO A 187 -19.96 5.27 6.54
C PRO A 187 -20.38 5.82 5.16
N PHE A 188 -21.11 6.94 5.11
CA PHE A 188 -21.52 7.60 3.88
C PHE A 188 -20.34 8.13 3.08
N ALA A 189 -20.43 7.98 1.76
CA ALA A 189 -19.49 8.55 0.81
C ALA A 189 -20.20 9.43 -0.22
N ALA A 190 -19.87 10.73 -0.24
CA ALA A 190 -20.55 11.73 -1.06
C ALA A 190 -19.89 12.02 -2.41
N LEU A 191 -18.63 11.64 -2.61
CA LEU A 191 -17.85 11.99 -3.81
C LEU A 191 -18.51 11.39 -5.07
N GLN A 192 -19.36 12.21 -5.73
CA GLN A 192 -19.98 11.95 -7.03
C GLN A 192 -19.01 12.19 -8.21
N ALA A 193 -17.73 12.41 -7.95
CA ALA A 193 -16.73 12.57 -8.99
C ALA A 193 -16.42 11.21 -9.65
N LEU A 194 -17.28 10.87 -10.61
CA LEU A 194 -17.12 9.93 -11.72
C LEU A 194 -17.38 8.43 -11.50
N GLN A 195 -17.62 7.95 -10.29
CA GLN A 195 -18.32 6.68 -10.05
C GLN A 195 -19.21 6.85 -8.82
N ALA A 196 -20.27 6.05 -8.65
CA ALA A 196 -20.85 5.88 -7.30
C ALA A 196 -19.69 5.55 -6.33
N SER A 197 -19.81 5.81 -5.02
CA SER A 197 -18.70 5.54 -4.09
C SER A 197 -18.08 4.17 -4.39
N HIS A 198 -16.75 4.08 -4.45
CA HIS A 198 -16.06 2.89 -4.93
C HIS A 198 -16.57 1.63 -4.20
N GLY A 199 -16.83 1.74 -2.89
CA GLY A 199 -17.46 0.70 -2.06
C GLY A 199 -18.91 0.35 -2.46
N THR A 200 -19.71 1.30 -2.97
CA THR A 200 -21.03 1.01 -3.54
C THR A 200 -20.93 0.08 -4.75
N GLY A 201 -19.91 0.26 -5.59
CA GLY A 201 -19.62 -0.64 -6.72
C GLY A 201 -19.36 -2.06 -6.24
N VAL A 202 -18.45 -2.22 -5.27
CA VAL A 202 -18.11 -3.51 -4.65
C VAL A 202 -19.36 -4.18 -4.05
N ALA A 203 -20.13 -3.44 -3.25
CA ALA A 203 -21.33 -3.95 -2.60
C ALA A 203 -22.39 -4.45 -3.60
N LYS A 204 -22.56 -3.76 -4.74
CA LYS A 204 -23.48 -4.20 -5.80
C LYS A 204 -23.01 -5.50 -6.44
N GLU A 205 -21.78 -5.54 -6.94
CA GLU A 205 -21.26 -6.73 -7.62
C GLU A 205 -21.19 -7.95 -6.69
N ALA A 206 -20.96 -7.73 -5.39
CA ALA A 206 -20.95 -8.80 -4.38
C ALA A 206 -22.35 -9.31 -4.02
N ALA A 207 -23.34 -8.44 -3.79
CA ALA A 207 -24.57 -8.82 -3.08
C ALA A 207 -25.89 -8.17 -3.57
N LEU A 208 -25.91 -7.50 -4.73
CA LEU A 208 -27.12 -6.94 -5.32
C LEU A 208 -28.24 -8.00 -5.40
N SER A 209 -29.46 -7.63 -4.99
CA SER A 209 -30.63 -8.48 -5.23
C SER A 209 -30.84 -8.70 -6.73
N GLY A 210 -31.25 -9.88 -7.14
CA GLY A 210 -31.72 -10.13 -8.50
C GLY A 210 -33.23 -10.34 -8.59
N ASP A 211 -33.70 -10.81 -9.75
CA ASP A 211 -35.10 -11.14 -10.09
C ASP A 211 -35.98 -9.89 -10.34
N ASP A 212 -35.36 -8.77 -10.69
CA ASP A 212 -36.04 -7.51 -11.01
C ASP A 212 -35.68 -6.94 -12.40
N GLY A 213 -34.81 -7.62 -13.16
CA GLY A 213 -34.40 -7.20 -14.49
C GLY A 213 -33.30 -6.13 -14.49
N SER A 214 -32.69 -5.86 -13.34
CA SER A 214 -31.72 -4.78 -13.15
C SER A 214 -30.29 -5.26 -12.84
N GLY A 215 -30.03 -6.57 -12.97
CA GLY A 215 -28.76 -7.23 -12.65
C GLY A 215 -28.83 -8.08 -11.38
N ILE A 216 -27.72 -8.72 -11.02
CA ILE A 216 -27.62 -9.60 -9.86
C ILE A 216 -26.20 -9.55 -9.28
N GLY A 217 -26.07 -9.60 -7.95
CA GLY A 217 -24.79 -9.75 -7.27
C GLY A 217 -24.41 -11.22 -7.15
N THR A 218 -23.15 -11.50 -6.85
CA THR A 218 -22.69 -12.89 -6.76
C THR A 218 -23.35 -13.67 -5.60
N CYS A 219 -23.63 -13.03 -4.46
CA CYS A 219 -24.45 -13.58 -3.37
C CYS A 219 -25.74 -12.75 -3.16
N PRO A 220 -26.80 -12.98 -3.94
CA PRO A 220 -27.98 -12.12 -3.95
C PRO A 220 -28.72 -11.97 -2.61
N ASN A 221 -28.67 -12.99 -1.76
CA ASN A 221 -29.33 -12.99 -0.45
C ASN A 221 -28.41 -12.59 0.71
N CYS A 222 -27.09 -12.44 0.51
CA CYS A 222 -26.18 -11.97 1.55
C CYS A 222 -26.48 -10.51 1.95
N ALA A 223 -26.34 -10.17 3.23
CA ALA A 223 -26.38 -8.77 3.69
C ALA A 223 -25.01 -8.10 3.50
N VAL A 224 -24.99 -6.77 3.47
CA VAL A 224 -23.77 -5.94 3.33
C VAL A 224 -23.55 -5.12 4.58
N LEU A 225 -22.33 -5.13 5.13
CA LEU A 225 -21.89 -4.22 6.20
C LEU A 225 -20.87 -3.22 5.61
N PRO A 226 -21.24 -1.96 5.40
CA PRO A 226 -20.30 -0.91 4.99
C PRO A 226 -19.31 -0.58 6.12
N ILE A 227 -18.02 -0.51 5.80
CA ILE A 227 -16.98 -0.01 6.71
C ILE A 227 -16.12 0.96 5.91
N ARG A 228 -16.13 2.23 6.30
CA ARG A 228 -15.38 3.28 5.62
C ARG A 228 -14.01 3.46 6.27
N ILE A 229 -12.94 3.40 5.48
CA ILE A 229 -11.55 3.57 5.93
C ILE A 229 -10.77 4.61 5.13
N GLY A 230 -11.42 5.25 4.16
CA GLY A 230 -10.83 6.30 3.34
C GLY A 230 -11.90 7.10 2.62
N ASP A 231 -11.47 8.16 1.93
CA ASP A 231 -12.24 8.84 0.88
C ASP A 231 -12.03 8.22 -0.51
N SER A 232 -11.05 7.32 -0.64
CA SER A 232 -10.70 6.60 -1.86
C SER A 232 -10.34 5.12 -1.59
N PHE A 233 -9.91 4.40 -2.62
CA PHE A 233 -9.42 3.02 -2.51
C PHE A 233 -7.92 2.93 -2.13
N ILE A 234 -7.24 4.05 -1.91
CA ILE A 234 -5.89 4.09 -1.33
C ILE A 234 -5.98 4.58 0.12
N VAL A 235 -5.47 3.77 1.05
CA VAL A 235 -5.65 3.94 2.50
C VAL A 235 -4.35 3.75 3.28
N THR A 236 -4.41 3.82 4.61
CA THR A 236 -3.30 3.48 5.50
C THR A 236 -3.54 2.12 6.18
N GLY A 237 -2.48 1.36 6.45
CA GLY A 237 -2.57 0.01 6.98
C GLY A 237 -3.10 -0.06 8.42
N ASP A 238 -2.93 0.98 9.22
CA ASP A 238 -3.56 1.11 10.55
C ASP A 238 -5.09 1.19 10.44
N ARG A 239 -5.63 1.97 9.50
CA ARG A 239 -7.08 1.99 9.25
C ARG A 239 -7.60 0.66 8.70
N VAL A 240 -6.82 -0.05 7.88
CA VAL A 240 -7.13 -1.44 7.49
C VAL A 240 -7.24 -2.32 8.74
N ALA A 241 -6.28 -2.24 9.67
CA ALA A 241 -6.29 -3.02 10.90
C ALA A 241 -7.55 -2.76 11.74
N LEU A 242 -7.91 -1.49 11.93
CA LEU A 242 -9.12 -1.08 12.68
C LEU A 242 -10.40 -1.65 12.04
N GLY A 243 -10.55 -1.50 10.72
CA GLY A 243 -11.74 -1.97 10.02
C GLY A 243 -11.85 -3.49 9.94
N VAL A 244 -10.73 -4.20 9.76
CA VAL A 244 -10.68 -5.67 9.79
C VAL A 244 -11.07 -6.19 11.18
N ALA A 245 -10.54 -5.59 12.25
CA ALA A 245 -10.86 -5.96 13.62
C ALA A 245 -12.34 -5.75 13.93
N TYR A 246 -12.90 -4.60 13.55
CA TYR A 246 -14.34 -4.30 13.69
C TYR A 246 -15.19 -5.31 12.94
N ALA A 247 -14.86 -5.62 11.68
CA ALA A 247 -15.59 -6.60 10.88
C ALA A 247 -15.62 -8.00 11.54
N ALA A 248 -14.47 -8.44 12.08
CA ALA A 248 -14.36 -9.72 12.77
C ALA A 248 -15.21 -9.75 14.06
N ASP A 249 -15.16 -8.68 14.86
CA ASP A 249 -15.97 -8.56 16.09
C ASP A 249 -17.47 -8.44 15.80
N ALA A 250 -17.85 -7.80 14.69
CA ALA A 250 -19.22 -7.75 14.18
C ALA A 250 -19.74 -9.10 13.66
N GLY A 251 -18.88 -10.13 13.58
CA GLY A 251 -19.26 -11.50 13.22
C GLY A 251 -19.57 -11.71 11.75
N VAL A 252 -18.98 -10.90 10.85
CA VAL A 252 -19.15 -11.08 9.41
C VAL A 252 -18.52 -12.39 8.92
N ARG A 253 -18.89 -12.84 7.72
CA ARG A 253 -18.36 -14.10 7.14
C ARG A 253 -17.35 -13.87 6.03
N VAL A 254 -17.43 -12.73 5.38
CA VAL A 254 -16.54 -12.35 4.29
C VAL A 254 -16.19 -10.87 4.43
N LEU A 255 -14.94 -10.53 4.16
CA LEU A 255 -14.46 -9.16 4.08
C LEU A 255 -13.92 -8.89 2.68
N ALA A 256 -14.57 -7.96 1.98
CA ALA A 256 -14.15 -7.46 0.68
C ALA A 256 -13.29 -6.21 0.86
N MET A 257 -12.03 -6.27 0.43
CA MET A 257 -11.05 -5.18 0.53
C MET A 257 -10.58 -4.79 -0.86
N ALA A 258 -11.34 -3.96 -1.56
CA ALA A 258 -10.97 -3.47 -2.89
C ALA A 258 -10.05 -2.24 -2.80
N SER A 259 -9.16 -2.22 -1.81
CA SER A 259 -8.27 -1.11 -1.51
C SER A 259 -6.82 -1.56 -1.42
N GLY A 260 -5.91 -0.63 -1.74
CA GLY A 260 -4.48 -0.75 -1.47
C GLY A 260 -4.12 0.15 -0.29
N ALA A 261 -3.23 -0.31 0.58
CA ALA A 261 -2.66 0.51 1.63
C ALA A 261 -1.33 1.12 1.14
N LEU A 262 -1.00 2.35 1.56
CA LEU A 262 0.34 2.94 1.40
C LEU A 262 1.32 2.43 2.46
N THR A 263 0.82 2.06 3.63
CA THR A 263 1.61 1.57 4.78
C THR A 263 1.26 0.12 5.13
N HIS A 264 2.21 -0.65 5.66
CA HIS A 264 2.03 -2.04 6.10
C HIS A 264 2.58 -2.27 7.52
N PRO A 265 1.88 -1.78 8.56
CA PRO A 265 2.28 -1.98 9.94
C PRO A 265 1.92 -3.41 10.41
N GLU A 266 2.66 -3.93 11.39
CA GLU A 266 2.46 -5.30 11.92
C GLU A 266 1.04 -5.54 12.46
N VAL A 267 0.44 -4.51 13.08
CA VAL A 267 -0.95 -4.55 13.56
C VAL A 267 -1.96 -4.90 12.46
N ALA A 268 -1.70 -4.55 11.20
CA ALA A 268 -2.56 -4.93 10.08
C ALA A 268 -2.47 -6.45 9.82
N VAL A 269 -1.27 -7.01 9.87
CA VAL A 269 -1.05 -8.46 9.77
C VAL A 269 -1.75 -9.20 10.90
N GLU A 270 -1.62 -8.72 12.14
CA GLU A 270 -2.29 -9.30 13.31
C GLU A 270 -3.83 -9.27 13.18
N ALA A 271 -4.39 -8.15 12.72
CA ALA A 271 -5.84 -8.02 12.50
C ALA A 271 -6.35 -8.97 11.41
N LEU A 272 -5.61 -9.14 10.30
CA LEU A 272 -5.95 -10.09 9.24
C LEU A 272 -5.90 -11.54 9.75
N GLU A 273 -4.89 -11.90 10.54
CA GLU A 273 -4.83 -13.21 11.19
C GLU A 273 -5.98 -13.40 12.19
N TYR A 274 -6.32 -12.38 12.98
CA TYR A 274 -7.44 -12.40 13.92
C TYR A 274 -8.76 -12.70 13.19
N ALA A 275 -9.05 -11.97 12.11
CA ALA A 275 -10.25 -12.17 11.31
C ALA A 275 -10.28 -13.55 10.64
N ASN A 276 -9.17 -14.01 10.07
CA ASN A 276 -9.07 -15.34 9.47
C ASN A 276 -9.35 -16.45 10.49
N ASN A 277 -8.76 -16.36 11.69
CA ASN A 277 -8.96 -17.31 12.79
C ASN A 277 -10.40 -17.25 13.35
N ALA A 278 -11.07 -16.11 13.24
CA ALA A 278 -12.51 -15.97 13.54
C ALA A 278 -13.42 -16.58 12.45
N GLY A 279 -12.86 -17.09 11.35
CA GLY A 279 -13.60 -17.73 10.26
C GLY A 279 -14.06 -16.76 9.16
N VAL A 280 -13.50 -15.55 9.12
CA VAL A 280 -13.77 -14.55 8.07
C VAL A 280 -12.91 -14.87 6.84
N VAL A 281 -13.54 -14.96 5.67
CA VAL A 281 -12.83 -15.08 4.40
C VAL A 281 -12.41 -13.69 3.93
N LEU A 282 -11.11 -13.46 3.77
CA LEU A 282 -10.53 -12.18 3.39
C LEU A 282 -10.19 -12.18 1.89
N VAL A 283 -10.68 -11.21 1.14
CA VAL A 283 -10.46 -11.08 -0.31
C VAL A 283 -9.98 -9.67 -0.60
N ALA A 284 -8.82 -9.52 -1.27
CA ALA A 284 -8.25 -8.21 -1.55
C ALA A 284 -7.64 -8.06 -2.94
N ALA A 285 -7.61 -6.81 -3.40
CA ALA A 285 -7.22 -6.42 -4.75
C ALA A 285 -5.70 -6.52 -4.97
N ALA A 286 -5.33 -7.03 -6.15
CA ALA A 286 -3.96 -7.02 -6.62
C ALA A 286 -3.32 -5.62 -6.75
N GLY A 287 -4.13 -4.57 -6.93
CA GLY A 287 -3.69 -3.26 -7.39
C GLY A 287 -3.95 -3.07 -8.88
N ASP A 288 -3.94 -1.81 -9.31
CA ASP A 288 -4.42 -1.36 -10.63
C ASP A 288 -3.35 -0.55 -11.42
N GLU A 289 -2.06 -0.87 -11.22
CA GLU A 289 -0.91 -0.21 -11.83
C GLU A 289 -0.33 -0.91 -13.08
N ASN A 290 -0.85 -2.09 -13.43
CA ASN A 290 -0.27 -3.03 -14.39
C ASN A 290 1.16 -3.40 -14.02
N SER A 291 1.36 -3.79 -12.77
CA SER A 291 2.67 -3.99 -12.17
C SER A 291 2.76 -5.35 -11.47
N TYR A 292 3.93 -5.63 -10.89
CA TYR A 292 4.16 -6.87 -10.15
C TYR A 292 4.82 -6.64 -8.79
N HIS A 293 4.94 -5.39 -8.36
CA HIS A 293 5.17 -5.05 -6.97
C HIS A 293 4.04 -5.56 -6.06
N HIS A 294 4.34 -5.74 -4.78
CA HIS A 294 3.38 -6.23 -3.81
C HIS A 294 2.39 -5.12 -3.42
N ASN A 295 1.10 -5.46 -3.41
CA ASN A 295 0.05 -4.59 -2.90
C ASN A 295 -0.49 -5.14 -1.57
N PHE A 296 -0.46 -4.34 -0.51
CA PHE A 296 -1.01 -4.69 0.79
C PHE A 296 -2.42 -4.11 0.94
N PRO A 297 -3.35 -4.80 1.63
CA PRO A 297 -3.17 -6.03 2.40
C PRO A 297 -3.23 -7.34 1.58
N ALA A 298 -3.39 -7.28 0.25
CA ALA A 298 -3.59 -8.48 -0.56
C ALA A 298 -2.43 -9.47 -0.51
N ALA A 299 -1.19 -8.97 -0.38
CA ALA A 299 0.00 -9.80 -0.34
C ALA A 299 0.14 -10.64 0.95
N ASP A 300 -0.59 -10.31 2.03
CA ASP A 300 -0.51 -11.02 3.32
C ASP A 300 -1.03 -12.47 3.24
N ASP A 301 -0.40 -13.38 3.99
CA ASP A 301 -0.65 -14.83 3.99
C ASP A 301 -2.15 -15.19 4.22
N ALA A 302 -2.86 -14.41 5.04
CA ALA A 302 -4.25 -14.66 5.41
C ALA A 302 -5.29 -14.26 4.34
N VAL A 303 -4.88 -13.62 3.24
CA VAL A 303 -5.78 -12.98 2.28
C VAL A 303 -5.82 -13.73 0.95
N LEU A 304 -6.96 -13.73 0.25
CA LEU A 304 -7.02 -14.14 -1.16
C LEU A 304 -6.61 -12.94 -2.02
N TYR A 305 -5.46 -13.03 -2.69
CA TYR A 305 -4.95 -12.03 -3.63
C TYR A 305 -5.61 -12.23 -4.99
N VAL A 306 -6.38 -11.27 -5.49
CA VAL A 306 -7.23 -11.47 -6.69
C VAL A 306 -7.18 -10.32 -7.69
N HIS A 307 -7.39 -10.65 -8.96
CA HIS A 307 -7.57 -9.65 -10.03
C HIS A 307 -8.56 -10.08 -11.11
N SER A 308 -8.86 -9.17 -12.04
CA SER A 308 -9.97 -9.30 -12.98
C SER A 308 -9.56 -9.76 -14.39
N ILE A 309 -10.41 -10.61 -14.96
CA ILE A 309 -10.33 -11.03 -16.36
C ILE A 309 -11.63 -10.68 -17.11
N ARG A 310 -11.60 -10.73 -18.44
CA ARG A 310 -12.73 -10.41 -19.33
C ARG A 310 -12.68 -11.12 -20.67
N ALA A 311 -13.71 -10.90 -21.48
CA ALA A 311 -13.74 -11.30 -22.88
C ALA A 311 -12.77 -10.49 -23.76
N ASN A 312 -12.13 -11.16 -24.73
CA ASN A 312 -11.23 -10.57 -25.72
C ASN A 312 -12.00 -10.17 -27.00
N ASN A 313 -12.51 -8.94 -27.07
CA ASN A 313 -13.36 -8.43 -28.16
C ASN A 313 -12.65 -7.42 -29.09
N GLN A 314 -11.43 -7.72 -29.53
CA GLN A 314 -10.52 -6.82 -30.28
C GLN A 314 -11.00 -6.32 -31.67
N HIS A 315 -12.25 -6.52 -32.11
CA HIS A 315 -12.71 -6.15 -33.46
C HIS A 315 -14.02 -5.37 -33.51
N GLU A 316 -14.16 -4.53 -34.54
CA GLU A 316 -15.34 -3.68 -34.85
C GLU A 316 -16.66 -4.47 -35.00
N ASP A 317 -16.60 -5.80 -35.02
CA ASP A 317 -17.74 -6.72 -35.14
C ASP A 317 -18.18 -7.33 -33.78
N ASP A 318 -17.56 -6.94 -32.66
CA ASP A 318 -17.84 -7.41 -31.28
C ASP A 318 -17.70 -8.94 -31.05
N GLU A 319 -17.00 -9.67 -31.92
CA GLU A 319 -16.74 -11.11 -31.76
C GLU A 319 -15.59 -11.37 -30.77
N ALA A 320 -15.79 -12.27 -29.80
CA ALA A 320 -14.77 -12.63 -28.81
C ALA A 320 -13.94 -13.86 -29.21
N TYR A 321 -12.62 -13.80 -29.03
CA TYR A 321 -11.68 -14.88 -29.37
C TYR A 321 -11.28 -15.77 -28.18
N SER A 322 -11.35 -15.20 -26.98
CA SER A 322 -11.15 -15.87 -25.69
C SER A 322 -11.98 -15.16 -24.62
N TYR A 323 -12.28 -15.84 -23.51
CA TYR A 323 -13.06 -15.33 -22.38
C TYR A 323 -12.27 -15.05 -21.12
N PHE A 324 -10.94 -15.01 -21.26
CA PHE A 324 -10.04 -14.95 -20.12
C PHE A 324 -8.92 -13.96 -20.31
N ASN A 325 -9.13 -12.86 -21.05
CA ASN A 325 -8.10 -11.82 -21.13
C ASN A 325 -7.98 -11.08 -19.81
N ILE A 326 -6.76 -10.79 -19.39
CA ILE A 326 -6.48 -9.91 -18.25
C ILE A 326 -6.96 -8.49 -18.57
N LEU A 327 -7.50 -7.80 -17.57
CA LEU A 327 -7.67 -6.35 -17.61
C LEU A 327 -6.31 -5.72 -17.28
N ASN A 328 -5.64 -5.11 -18.27
CA ASN A 328 -4.28 -4.55 -18.13
C ASN A 328 -4.15 -3.34 -17.19
N CYS A 329 -5.13 -3.07 -16.33
CA CYS A 329 -4.89 -2.24 -15.15
C CYS A 329 -4.37 -3.11 -14.00
N ASN A 330 -4.70 -4.39 -13.93
CA ASN A 330 -4.39 -5.23 -12.78
C ASN A 330 -2.91 -5.54 -12.60
N ASN A 331 -2.47 -5.59 -11.34
CA ASN A 331 -1.20 -6.19 -10.98
C ASN A 331 -1.27 -7.73 -11.00
N TRP A 332 -0.11 -8.35 -11.10
CA TRP A 332 0.06 -9.79 -11.29
C TRP A 332 1.41 -10.24 -10.71
N GLY A 333 1.62 -11.54 -10.49
CA GLY A 333 2.88 -12.01 -9.89
C GLY A 333 2.76 -13.31 -9.08
N PRO A 334 3.85 -13.72 -8.39
CA PRO A 334 3.96 -14.99 -7.66
C PRO A 334 2.91 -15.23 -6.57
N ARG A 335 2.30 -14.16 -6.04
CA ARG A 335 1.33 -14.21 -4.93
C ARG A 335 -0.11 -14.45 -5.37
N LEU A 336 -0.43 -14.28 -6.66
CA LEU A 336 -1.81 -14.33 -7.16
C LEU A 336 -2.52 -15.66 -6.82
N ASP A 337 -3.71 -15.58 -6.22
CA ASP A 337 -4.52 -16.76 -5.89
C ASP A 337 -5.49 -17.13 -7.01
N LEU A 338 -6.35 -16.19 -7.39
CA LEU A 338 -7.51 -16.45 -8.24
C LEU A 338 -7.82 -15.24 -9.10
N VAL A 339 -8.48 -15.49 -10.23
CA VAL A 339 -9.09 -14.45 -11.04
C VAL A 339 -10.60 -14.62 -11.13
N ALA A 340 -11.31 -13.54 -11.40
CA ALA A 340 -12.74 -13.58 -11.67
C ALA A 340 -13.11 -12.69 -12.87
N PRO A 341 -14.14 -13.07 -13.65
CA PRO A 341 -14.64 -12.24 -14.73
C PRO A 341 -15.29 -10.98 -14.15
N ALA A 342 -14.89 -9.81 -14.65
CA ALA A 342 -15.44 -8.52 -14.23
C ALA A 342 -15.41 -7.47 -15.35
N THR A 343 -16.09 -6.35 -15.11
CA THR A 343 -16.12 -5.18 -16.02
C THR A 343 -15.31 -3.98 -15.51
N SER A 344 -14.83 -4.06 -14.27
CA SER A 344 -13.91 -3.14 -13.62
C SER A 344 -12.55 -3.82 -13.39
N CYS A 345 -11.55 -3.06 -12.94
CA CYS A 345 -10.22 -3.57 -12.58
C CYS A 345 -10.29 -4.47 -11.33
N ALA A 346 -9.29 -4.49 -10.43
CA ALA A 346 -9.23 -5.51 -9.36
C ALA A 346 -10.50 -5.54 -8.50
N THR A 347 -11.11 -4.38 -8.30
CA THR A 347 -12.39 -4.16 -7.59
C THR A 347 -13.47 -5.16 -7.95
N GLY A 348 -13.70 -5.45 -9.23
CA GLY A 348 -14.76 -6.35 -9.65
C GLY A 348 -14.49 -7.81 -9.28
N SER A 349 -13.23 -8.25 -9.37
CA SER A 349 -12.83 -9.58 -8.90
C SER A 349 -12.95 -9.73 -7.38
N VAL A 350 -12.61 -8.69 -6.61
CA VAL A 350 -12.82 -8.67 -5.16
C VAL A 350 -14.29 -8.85 -4.84
N ALA A 351 -15.17 -8.12 -5.50
CA ALA A 351 -16.62 -8.23 -5.30
C ALA A 351 -17.15 -9.62 -5.68
N ALA A 352 -16.78 -10.11 -6.87
CA ALA A 352 -17.19 -11.42 -7.37
C ALA A 352 -16.73 -12.56 -6.47
N ILE A 353 -15.47 -12.56 -6.03
CA ILE A 353 -14.91 -13.62 -5.17
C ILE A 353 -15.43 -13.49 -3.73
N SER A 354 -15.70 -12.28 -3.24
CA SER A 354 -16.34 -12.09 -1.93
C SER A 354 -17.77 -12.63 -1.92
N GLY A 355 -18.58 -12.32 -2.94
CA GLY A 355 -19.89 -12.93 -3.08
C GLY A 355 -19.81 -14.44 -3.28
N ALA A 356 -18.77 -14.93 -3.97
CA ALA A 356 -18.54 -16.36 -4.13
C ALA A 356 -18.29 -17.07 -2.79
N ALA A 357 -17.44 -16.48 -1.95
CA ALA A 357 -17.23 -16.95 -0.58
C ALA A 357 -18.53 -16.91 0.24
N GLY A 358 -19.34 -15.86 0.09
CA GLY A 358 -20.65 -15.73 0.74
C GLY A 358 -21.62 -16.87 0.36
N LEU A 359 -21.67 -17.26 -0.92
CA LEU A 359 -22.45 -18.42 -1.37
C LEU A 359 -21.94 -19.75 -0.80
N ILE A 360 -20.62 -19.96 -0.77
CA ILE A 360 -20.02 -21.18 -0.23
C ILE A 360 -20.30 -21.31 1.27
N VAL A 361 -20.12 -20.22 2.02
CA VAL A 361 -20.48 -20.16 3.45
C VAL A 361 -21.97 -20.43 3.64
N SER A 362 -22.83 -19.84 2.81
CA SER A 362 -24.28 -20.05 2.85
C SER A 362 -24.66 -21.52 2.64
N ALA A 363 -24.05 -22.18 1.66
CA ALA A 363 -24.23 -23.61 1.40
C ALA A 363 -23.75 -24.47 2.59
N GLY A 364 -22.63 -24.09 3.21
CA GLY A 364 -22.14 -24.72 4.44
C GLY A 364 -23.18 -24.63 5.55
N LEU A 365 -23.65 -23.42 5.86
CA LEU A 365 -24.67 -23.19 6.89
C LEU A 365 -25.98 -23.94 6.60
N ASN A 366 -26.43 -24.00 5.34
CA ASN A 366 -27.62 -24.75 4.93
C ASN A 366 -27.47 -26.27 5.06
N THR A 367 -26.23 -26.77 5.00
CA THR A 367 -25.91 -28.18 5.27
C THR A 367 -25.51 -28.46 6.72
N ASN A 368 -25.62 -27.47 7.63
CA ASN A 368 -25.15 -27.51 9.01
C ASN A 368 -23.64 -27.79 9.13
N GLN A 369 -22.87 -27.25 8.20
CA GLN A 369 -21.42 -27.30 8.16
C GLN A 369 -20.89 -25.87 8.29
N ASP A 370 -20.43 -25.50 9.48
CA ASP A 370 -19.76 -24.21 9.66
C ASP A 370 -18.34 -24.32 9.12
N LEU A 371 -18.10 -23.72 7.95
CA LEU A 371 -16.83 -23.82 7.22
C LEU A 371 -15.80 -22.86 7.82
N ALA A 372 -14.57 -23.35 8.01
CA ALA A 372 -13.44 -22.48 8.31
C ALA A 372 -13.07 -21.64 7.08
N ALA A 373 -12.47 -20.46 7.30
CA ALA A 373 -12.03 -19.60 6.20
C ALA A 373 -11.10 -20.34 5.22
N GLU A 374 -10.16 -21.13 5.74
CA GLU A 374 -9.24 -21.94 4.93
C GLU A 374 -9.92 -23.06 4.12
N GLU A 375 -11.03 -23.63 4.60
CA GLU A 375 -11.81 -24.60 3.80
C GLU A 375 -12.49 -23.91 2.61
N VAL A 376 -12.99 -22.68 2.80
CA VAL A 376 -13.58 -21.88 1.71
C VAL A 376 -12.51 -21.51 0.68
N LYS A 377 -11.32 -21.07 1.10
CA LYS A 377 -10.19 -20.81 0.20
C LYS A 377 -9.77 -22.06 -0.57
N ALA A 378 -9.66 -23.21 0.09
CA ALA A 378 -9.33 -24.48 -0.54
C ALA A 378 -10.38 -24.92 -1.57
N LEU A 379 -11.67 -24.70 -1.28
CA LEU A 379 -12.75 -24.93 -2.25
C LEU A 379 -12.63 -24.01 -3.48
N LEU A 380 -12.40 -22.71 -3.27
CA LEU A 380 -12.25 -21.74 -4.35
C LEU A 380 -11.05 -22.08 -5.26
N ARG A 381 -9.87 -22.32 -4.67
CA ARG A 381 -8.65 -22.73 -5.40
C ARG A 381 -8.83 -24.08 -6.10
N GLY A 382 -9.30 -25.11 -5.38
CA GLY A 382 -9.40 -26.48 -5.89
C GLY A 382 -10.49 -26.72 -6.93
N THR A 383 -11.45 -25.79 -7.06
CA THR A 383 -12.53 -25.88 -8.05
C THR A 383 -12.38 -24.89 -9.20
N ALA A 384 -11.35 -24.04 -9.23
CA ALA A 384 -11.12 -23.08 -10.30
C ALA A 384 -10.97 -23.75 -11.69
N ASP A 385 -11.34 -23.00 -12.73
CA ASP A 385 -11.05 -23.33 -14.13
C ASP A 385 -9.63 -22.89 -14.46
N ASP A 386 -8.74 -23.84 -14.76
CA ASP A 386 -7.38 -23.56 -15.20
C ASP A 386 -7.40 -22.85 -16.57
N VAL A 387 -6.71 -21.72 -16.67
CA VAL A 387 -6.69 -20.86 -17.86
C VAL A 387 -5.28 -20.80 -18.40
N PHE A 388 -5.02 -21.51 -19.51
CA PHE A 388 -3.71 -21.52 -20.13
C PHE A 388 -3.74 -21.46 -21.66
N LEU A 389 -2.67 -20.89 -22.23
CA LEU A 389 -2.41 -20.82 -23.66
C LEU A 389 -1.11 -21.58 -23.98
N THR A 390 -1.06 -22.29 -25.12
CA THR A 390 0.23 -22.76 -25.66
C THR A 390 1.05 -21.60 -26.23
N GLU A 391 2.36 -21.77 -26.42
CA GLU A 391 3.22 -20.70 -26.95
C GLU A 391 2.75 -20.11 -28.29
N GLU A 392 2.37 -20.97 -29.25
CA GLU A 392 1.85 -20.54 -30.55
C GLU A 392 0.54 -19.75 -30.41
N GLU A 393 -0.30 -20.13 -29.44
CA GLU A 393 -1.56 -19.44 -29.16
C GLU A 393 -1.32 -18.08 -28.49
N ARG A 394 -0.32 -17.96 -27.62
CA ARG A 394 0.07 -16.69 -26.97
C ARG A 394 0.51 -15.64 -27.98
N GLU A 395 1.44 -16.02 -28.86
CA GLU A 395 1.95 -15.12 -29.91
C GLU A 395 0.81 -14.62 -30.81
N THR A 396 -0.20 -15.46 -31.06
CA THR A 396 -1.35 -15.10 -31.91
C THR A 396 -2.37 -14.24 -31.16
N ALA A 397 -2.58 -14.48 -29.86
CA ALA A 397 -3.60 -13.80 -29.06
C ALA A 397 -3.18 -12.42 -28.54
N GLY A 398 -1.88 -12.14 -28.46
CA GLY A 398 -1.38 -10.90 -27.84
C GLY A 398 -1.70 -10.84 -26.35
N ALA A 399 -1.56 -11.98 -25.66
CA ALA A 399 -1.90 -12.15 -24.25
C ALA A 399 -0.65 -12.48 -23.43
N TYR A 400 -0.71 -12.20 -22.12
CA TYR A 400 0.36 -12.55 -21.20
C TYR A 400 0.60 -14.07 -21.12
N PRO A 401 1.81 -14.52 -20.76
CA PRO A 401 2.13 -15.93 -20.75
C PRO A 401 1.46 -16.73 -19.62
N SER A 402 0.43 -17.52 -19.94
CA SER A 402 -0.15 -18.50 -19.00
C SER A 402 0.30 -19.94 -19.25
N LYS A 403 0.30 -20.76 -18.19
CA LYS A 403 0.76 -22.16 -18.20
C LYS A 403 -0.26 -23.05 -17.47
N GLU A 404 -0.27 -24.35 -17.80
CA GLU A 404 -1.14 -25.32 -17.11
C GLU A 404 -0.79 -25.39 -15.61
N GLY A 405 -1.82 -25.34 -14.75
CA GLY A 405 -1.68 -25.26 -13.30
C GLY A 405 -1.59 -23.82 -12.80
N TRP A 406 -0.91 -23.62 -11.66
CA TRP A 406 -0.73 -22.28 -11.13
C TRP A 406 0.26 -21.47 -11.98
N ASP A 407 -0.07 -20.22 -12.32
CA ASP A 407 0.83 -19.25 -12.95
C ASP A 407 0.68 -17.82 -12.41
N ALA A 408 1.65 -16.94 -12.73
CA ALA A 408 1.71 -15.58 -12.19
C ALA A 408 0.59 -14.64 -12.70
N PHE A 409 -0.18 -15.05 -13.70
CA PHE A 409 -1.15 -14.23 -14.41
C PHE A 409 -2.60 -14.63 -14.14
N TYR A 410 -2.86 -15.90 -13.80
CA TYR A 410 -4.19 -16.43 -13.51
C TYR A 410 -4.28 -17.10 -12.14
N GLY A 411 -3.17 -17.23 -11.42
CA GLY A 411 -3.12 -17.93 -10.14
C GLY A 411 -3.53 -19.38 -10.32
N TYR A 412 -4.43 -19.89 -9.47
CA TYR A 412 -5.06 -21.20 -9.61
C TYR A 412 -6.11 -21.26 -10.75
N GLY A 413 -6.44 -20.12 -11.35
CA GLY A 413 -7.39 -20.00 -12.45
C GLY A 413 -8.62 -19.16 -12.13
N ARG A 414 -9.60 -19.20 -13.04
CA ARG A 414 -10.87 -18.48 -12.88
C ARG A 414 -11.77 -19.21 -11.89
N VAL A 415 -12.33 -18.49 -10.92
CA VAL A 415 -13.29 -19.07 -9.96
C VAL A 415 -14.46 -19.78 -10.65
N ASN A 416 -14.83 -20.99 -10.20
CA ASN A 416 -15.98 -21.75 -10.71
C ASN A 416 -16.97 -22.05 -9.57
N LEU A 417 -18.00 -21.22 -9.49
CA LEU A 417 -18.99 -21.28 -8.41
C LEU A 417 -19.89 -22.50 -8.45
N GLY A 418 -20.29 -22.91 -9.64
CA GLY A 418 -21.12 -24.10 -9.82
C GLY A 418 -20.47 -25.34 -9.20
N ARG A 419 -19.16 -25.52 -9.44
CA ARG A 419 -18.39 -26.62 -8.84
C ARG A 419 -18.17 -26.44 -7.34
N ALA A 420 -17.81 -25.23 -6.89
CA ALA A 420 -17.58 -24.96 -5.47
C ALA A 420 -18.83 -25.22 -4.60
N VAL A 421 -19.98 -24.66 -4.97
CA VAL A 421 -21.25 -24.85 -4.25
C VAL A 421 -21.67 -26.32 -4.28
N GLN A 422 -21.55 -26.98 -5.43
CA GLN A 422 -21.87 -28.40 -5.55
C GLN A 422 -21.00 -29.29 -4.64
N ALA A 423 -19.70 -28.99 -4.53
CA ALA A 423 -18.78 -29.72 -3.66
C ALA A 423 -19.23 -29.65 -2.18
N VAL A 424 -19.66 -28.48 -1.70
CA VAL A 424 -20.20 -28.33 -0.34
C VAL A 424 -21.43 -29.20 -0.11
N TYR A 425 -22.40 -29.17 -1.02
CA TYR A 425 -23.61 -30.00 -0.93
C TYR A 425 -23.33 -31.50 -1.05
N ALA A 426 -22.25 -31.89 -1.74
CA ALA A 426 -21.78 -33.26 -1.82
C ALA A 426 -20.97 -33.71 -0.58
N GLY A 427 -20.56 -32.77 0.29
CA GLY A 427 -19.65 -33.04 1.41
C GLY A 427 -18.19 -33.24 0.97
N GLU A 428 -17.84 -32.80 -0.25
CA GLU A 428 -16.51 -32.89 -0.85
C GLU A 428 -15.67 -31.66 -0.48
N ILE A 429 -15.51 -31.40 0.82
CA ILE A 429 -14.78 -30.24 1.34
C ILE A 429 -13.32 -30.65 1.63
N PRO A 430 -12.32 -30.01 0.98
CA PRO A 430 -10.91 -30.37 1.12
C PRO A 430 -10.37 -30.18 2.55
N PRO A 431 -9.25 -30.85 2.89
CA PRO A 431 -8.51 -30.55 4.12
C PRO A 431 -7.92 -29.13 4.11
N ILE A 432 -7.45 -28.67 5.26
CA ILE A 432 -6.72 -27.40 5.42
C ILE A 432 -5.22 -27.67 5.23
N ALA A 433 -4.62 -26.93 4.30
CA ALA A 433 -3.19 -26.77 4.12
C ALA A 433 -2.89 -25.27 4.24
N ARG A 434 -2.03 -24.88 5.16
CA ARG A 434 -1.63 -23.47 5.33
C ARG A 434 -0.18 -23.38 5.77
N ILE A 435 0.64 -22.58 5.11
CA ILE A 435 1.97 -22.18 5.57
C ILE A 435 1.82 -20.88 6.36
N THR A 436 2.42 -20.80 7.55
CA THR A 436 2.30 -19.64 8.44
C THR A 436 3.64 -18.96 8.73
N ALA A 437 4.76 -19.62 8.43
CA ALA A 437 6.08 -18.99 8.45
C ALA A 437 7.06 -19.78 7.55
N PRO A 438 8.07 -19.13 6.95
CA PRO A 438 8.24 -17.67 6.87
C PRO A 438 7.04 -16.99 6.18
N ARG A 439 6.87 -15.67 6.31
CA ARG A 439 5.81 -14.96 5.56
C ARG A 439 6.15 -14.89 4.08
N TRP A 440 5.16 -14.62 3.25
CA TRP A 440 5.41 -14.26 1.85
C TRP A 440 6.51 -13.20 1.74
N PHE A 441 7.41 -13.40 0.79
CA PHE A 441 8.50 -12.48 0.45
C PHE A 441 9.52 -12.21 1.56
N THR A 442 9.60 -13.08 2.57
CA THR A 442 10.69 -13.02 3.55
C THR A 442 12.05 -13.14 2.85
N PHE A 443 12.98 -12.21 3.14
CA PHE A 443 14.36 -12.29 2.66
C PHE A 443 15.18 -13.28 3.48
N VAL A 444 15.82 -14.25 2.80
CA VAL A 444 16.70 -15.25 3.41
C VAL A 444 18.11 -15.14 2.84
N ASP A 445 19.08 -14.80 3.71
CA ASP A 445 20.50 -14.97 3.40
C ASP A 445 20.83 -16.47 3.35
N THR A 446 21.29 -16.94 2.18
CA THR A 446 21.61 -18.35 1.96
C THR A 446 22.85 -18.81 2.72
N LYS A 447 23.65 -17.89 3.25
CA LYS A 447 24.73 -18.21 4.21
C LYS A 447 24.29 -18.17 5.67
N GLY A 448 23.04 -17.77 5.92
CA GLY A 448 22.43 -17.70 7.24
C GLY A 448 22.09 -19.08 7.84
N PRO A 449 21.37 -19.09 8.98
CA PRO A 449 20.91 -20.32 9.61
C PRO A 449 19.83 -21.03 8.77
N ALA A 450 19.51 -22.27 9.17
CA ALA A 450 18.34 -22.96 8.64
C ALA A 450 17.06 -22.18 8.95
N ILE A 451 16.12 -22.20 8.01
CA ILE A 451 14.80 -21.58 8.17
C ILE A 451 13.80 -22.58 8.75
N GLU A 452 12.94 -22.12 9.65
CA GLU A 452 11.86 -22.93 10.20
C GLU A 452 10.60 -22.68 9.38
N VAL A 453 10.07 -23.73 8.74
CA VAL A 453 8.79 -23.68 8.04
C VAL A 453 7.69 -24.16 8.99
N THR A 454 6.73 -23.28 9.28
CA THR A 454 5.58 -23.60 10.14
C THR A 454 4.28 -23.55 9.35
N GLY A 455 3.27 -24.28 9.82
CA GLY A 455 1.97 -24.28 9.17
C GLY A 455 0.90 -25.04 9.92
N VAL A 456 -0.27 -25.12 9.28
CA VAL A 456 -1.46 -25.82 9.73
C VAL A 456 -1.82 -26.89 8.71
N VAL A 457 -1.95 -28.13 9.18
CA VAL A 457 -2.39 -29.30 8.42
C VAL A 457 -3.55 -29.93 9.18
N GLU A 458 -4.75 -29.84 8.66
CA GLU A 458 -5.96 -30.35 9.32
C GLU A 458 -6.95 -30.94 8.31
N ALA A 459 -7.85 -31.79 8.76
CA ALA A 459 -8.95 -32.31 7.95
C ALA A 459 -10.22 -32.34 8.79
N PRO A 460 -10.89 -31.19 9.01
CA PRO A 460 -12.01 -31.08 9.95
C PRO A 460 -13.20 -32.00 9.61
N ARG A 461 -13.35 -32.34 8.33
CA ARG A 461 -14.43 -33.19 7.81
C ARG A 461 -14.12 -34.68 7.80
N SER A 462 -12.85 -35.06 7.99
CA SER A 462 -12.37 -36.43 7.87
C SER A 462 -11.14 -36.67 8.78
N ALA A 463 -10.01 -37.10 8.21
CA ALA A 463 -8.71 -37.22 8.88
C ALA A 463 -7.59 -37.02 7.85
N VAL A 464 -6.46 -36.46 8.28
CA VAL A 464 -5.29 -36.28 7.40
C VAL A 464 -4.65 -37.64 7.12
N GLU A 465 -4.68 -38.08 5.86
CA GLU A 465 -4.00 -39.30 5.41
C GLU A 465 -2.50 -39.04 5.25
N SER A 466 -2.13 -37.97 4.54
CA SER A 466 -0.75 -37.58 4.30
C SER A 466 -0.59 -36.10 4.03
N TRP A 467 0.60 -35.57 4.29
CA TRP A 467 1.01 -34.24 3.85
C TRP A 467 2.46 -34.26 3.36
N SER A 468 2.81 -33.36 2.45
CA SER A 468 4.14 -33.19 1.85
C SER A 468 4.45 -31.70 1.74
N LEU A 469 5.57 -31.28 2.34
CA LEU A 469 6.16 -29.95 2.17
C LEU A 469 7.28 -30.04 1.14
N GLN A 470 7.21 -29.18 0.13
CA GLN A 470 8.06 -29.22 -1.05
C GLN A 470 8.67 -27.85 -1.34
N VAL A 471 9.80 -27.86 -2.03
CA VAL A 471 10.54 -26.66 -2.46
C VAL A 471 10.72 -26.70 -3.97
N GLY A 472 10.50 -25.56 -4.63
CA GLY A 472 10.77 -25.33 -6.04
C GLY A 472 11.43 -23.96 -6.27
N PHE A 473 12.23 -23.83 -7.32
CA PHE A 473 12.96 -22.58 -7.63
C PHE A 473 12.19 -21.73 -8.66
N GLY A 474 12.18 -20.42 -8.45
CA GLY A 474 11.44 -19.41 -9.20
C GLY A 474 9.97 -19.27 -8.75
N ALA A 475 9.29 -18.27 -9.31
CA ALA A 475 7.85 -18.05 -9.16
C ALA A 475 6.99 -19.20 -9.70
N GLU A 476 7.44 -19.84 -10.78
CA GLU A 476 6.74 -20.93 -11.46
C GLU A 476 7.60 -22.21 -11.55
N PRO A 477 7.81 -22.94 -10.42
CA PRO A 477 8.70 -24.10 -10.43
C PRO A 477 8.18 -25.24 -11.32
N SER A 478 9.03 -25.69 -12.25
CA SER A 478 8.76 -26.87 -13.08
C SER A 478 9.12 -28.20 -12.41
N SER A 479 9.78 -28.15 -11.25
CA SER A 479 10.17 -29.32 -10.47
C SER A 479 10.12 -29.03 -8.98
N TRP A 480 9.77 -30.05 -8.20
CA TRP A 480 9.59 -29.95 -6.75
C TRP A 480 10.44 -30.98 -6.02
N GLU A 481 11.12 -30.54 -4.97
CA GLU A 481 11.85 -31.39 -4.02
C GLU A 481 11.06 -31.50 -2.73
N GLU A 482 10.73 -32.73 -2.30
CA GLU A 482 10.11 -32.94 -0.99
C GLU A 482 11.15 -32.77 0.12
N VAL A 483 10.92 -31.81 1.01
CA VAL A 483 11.80 -31.51 2.16
C VAL A 483 11.25 -32.07 3.48
N ALA A 484 9.94 -32.28 3.58
CA ALA A 484 9.31 -32.98 4.68
C ALA A 484 7.99 -33.64 4.25
N SER A 485 7.60 -34.70 4.95
CA SER A 485 6.29 -35.32 4.78
C SER A 485 5.86 -36.01 6.07
N GLY A 486 4.55 -36.24 6.20
CA GLY A 486 3.98 -36.87 7.38
C GLY A 486 2.54 -37.33 7.19
N SER A 487 1.92 -37.75 8.29
CA SER A 487 0.51 -38.11 8.37
C SER A 487 -0.09 -37.60 9.68
N GLY A 488 -1.41 -37.44 9.71
CA GLY A 488 -2.09 -36.78 10.82
C GLY A 488 -1.93 -35.25 10.82
N PRO A 489 -2.66 -34.55 11.70
CA PRO A 489 -2.68 -33.09 11.75
C PRO A 489 -1.40 -32.51 12.36
N VAL A 490 -1.05 -31.30 11.95
CA VAL A 490 0.10 -30.53 12.45
C VAL A 490 -0.28 -29.06 12.62
N THR A 491 0.10 -28.46 13.74
CA THR A 491 0.05 -27.01 13.97
C THR A 491 1.42 -26.60 14.51
N GLY A 492 2.11 -25.72 13.79
CA GLY A 492 3.48 -25.29 14.13
C GLY A 492 4.51 -25.88 13.17
N LEU A 493 5.66 -26.34 13.70
CA LEU A 493 6.81 -26.72 12.88
C LEU A 493 6.51 -27.90 11.93
N LEU A 494 6.69 -27.66 10.62
CA LEU A 494 6.64 -28.67 9.56
C LEU A 494 8.05 -29.17 9.22
N ALA A 495 9.02 -28.26 9.06
CA ALA A 495 10.40 -28.59 8.71
C ALA A 495 11.39 -27.50 9.11
N SER A 496 12.66 -27.89 9.30
CA SER A 496 13.82 -26.99 9.36
C SER A 496 14.65 -27.21 8.10
N VAL A 497 14.81 -26.17 7.29
CA VAL A 497 15.35 -26.27 5.92
C VAL A 497 16.64 -25.45 5.80
N ASP A 498 17.71 -26.07 5.30
CA ASP A 498 19.02 -25.43 5.10
C ASP A 498 19.05 -24.67 3.76
N PRO A 499 19.13 -23.33 3.76
CA PRO A 499 19.09 -22.54 2.53
C PRO A 499 20.43 -22.50 1.79
N SER A 500 21.50 -23.11 2.29
CA SER A 500 22.86 -22.96 1.73
C SER A 500 23.07 -23.51 0.32
N SER A 501 22.12 -24.30 -0.18
CA SER A 501 22.10 -24.77 -1.56
C SER A 501 21.27 -23.87 -2.49
N TRP A 502 20.53 -22.90 -1.94
CA TRP A 502 19.71 -21.96 -2.67
C TRP A 502 20.59 -20.78 -3.13
N GLY A 503 20.41 -20.32 -4.36
CA GLY A 503 21.04 -19.10 -4.85
C GLY A 503 22.47 -19.20 -5.40
N LYS A 504 22.60 -18.93 -6.71
CA LYS A 504 23.70 -18.15 -7.32
C LYS A 504 23.12 -17.40 -8.52
N HIS A 505 22.63 -16.20 -8.28
CA HIS A 505 22.05 -15.33 -9.30
C HIS A 505 22.97 -14.13 -9.50
N SER A 506 23.20 -13.75 -10.76
CA SER A 506 24.00 -12.59 -11.16
C SER A 506 23.10 -11.73 -12.03
N PHE A 507 22.89 -10.48 -11.63
CA PHE A 507 22.16 -9.50 -12.41
C PHE A 507 23.20 -8.70 -13.21
N ASP A 508 23.62 -9.25 -14.36
CA ASP A 508 24.59 -8.57 -15.25
C ASP A 508 23.89 -7.43 -16.03
N ASP A 509 24.68 -6.52 -16.62
CA ASP A 509 24.24 -5.29 -17.31
C ASP A 509 22.96 -5.44 -18.14
N LEU A 510 21.94 -4.65 -17.76
CA LEU A 510 20.61 -4.69 -18.33
C LEU A 510 20.58 -3.97 -19.69
N LEU A 511 20.43 -4.76 -20.76
CA LEU A 511 19.90 -4.29 -22.04
C LEU A 511 18.38 -4.04 -21.90
N TYR A 512 17.77 -3.48 -22.94
CA TYR A 512 16.31 -3.42 -23.04
C TYR A 512 15.68 -4.81 -22.80
N GLU A 513 14.68 -4.86 -21.93
CA GLU A 513 13.87 -6.04 -21.63
C GLU A 513 12.37 -5.72 -21.78
N THR A 514 11.60 -6.71 -22.25
CA THR A 514 10.13 -6.69 -22.23
C THR A 514 9.58 -6.77 -20.80
N VAL A 515 8.31 -6.41 -20.60
CA VAL A 515 7.67 -6.48 -19.28
C VAL A 515 7.75 -7.88 -18.65
N VAL A 516 7.55 -8.92 -19.46
CA VAL A 516 7.62 -10.31 -19.00
C VAL A 516 9.05 -10.68 -18.61
N GLU A 517 10.04 -10.35 -19.44
CA GLU A 517 11.45 -10.62 -19.14
C GLU A 517 11.90 -9.93 -17.84
N ARG A 518 11.45 -8.68 -17.62
CA ARG A 518 11.74 -7.95 -16.37
C ARG A 518 11.13 -8.62 -15.15
N MET A 519 9.86 -9.03 -15.23
CA MET A 519 9.22 -9.76 -14.12
C MET A 519 9.91 -11.10 -13.85
N GLU A 520 10.24 -11.87 -14.89
CA GLU A 520 10.93 -13.15 -14.73
C GLU A 520 12.29 -12.97 -14.07
N ARG A 521 13.04 -11.93 -14.43
CA ARG A 521 14.32 -11.56 -13.79
C ARG A 521 14.12 -11.13 -12.34
N ALA A 522 13.13 -10.28 -12.06
CA ALA A 522 12.83 -9.81 -10.71
C ALA A 522 12.46 -10.96 -9.75
N HIS A 523 11.84 -12.01 -10.27
CA HIS A 523 11.44 -13.18 -9.48
C HIS A 523 12.38 -14.39 -9.60
N GLU A 524 13.50 -14.26 -10.32
CA GLU A 524 14.52 -15.32 -10.44
C GLU A 524 15.01 -15.84 -9.07
N PRO A 525 15.23 -14.97 -8.05
CA PRO A 525 15.74 -15.41 -6.74
C PRO A 525 14.69 -16.06 -5.84
N LEU A 526 13.43 -16.17 -6.28
CA LEU A 526 12.37 -16.72 -5.46
C LEU A 526 12.56 -18.23 -5.26
N VAL A 527 12.29 -18.69 -4.05
CA VAL A 527 12.12 -20.10 -3.70
C VAL A 527 10.67 -20.28 -3.25
N THR A 528 9.92 -21.08 -4.00
CA THR A 528 8.52 -21.38 -3.68
C THR A 528 8.44 -22.63 -2.81
N LEU A 529 7.85 -22.49 -1.63
CA LEU A 529 7.38 -23.56 -0.77
C LEU A 529 5.98 -23.99 -1.20
N ARG A 530 5.70 -25.30 -1.16
CA ARG A 530 4.36 -25.85 -1.39
C ARG A 530 4.03 -26.92 -0.37
N LEU A 531 2.91 -26.74 0.33
CA LEU A 531 2.36 -27.72 1.26
C LEU A 531 1.15 -28.39 0.61
N VAL A 532 1.20 -29.70 0.39
CA VAL A 532 0.08 -30.49 -0.14
C VAL A 532 -0.45 -31.39 0.97
N VAL A 533 -1.77 -31.36 1.19
CA VAL A 533 -2.44 -32.19 2.19
C VAL A 533 -3.48 -33.06 1.50
N THR A 534 -3.53 -34.33 1.89
CA THR A 534 -4.52 -35.31 1.42
C THR A 534 -5.24 -35.92 2.61
N ASP A 535 -6.55 -35.96 2.55
CA ASP A 535 -7.40 -36.54 3.58
C ASP A 535 -7.73 -38.02 3.30
N THR A 536 -8.36 -38.71 4.25
CA THR A 536 -8.71 -40.13 4.11
C THR A 536 -9.81 -40.44 3.10
N GLU A 537 -10.52 -39.43 2.60
CA GLU A 537 -11.51 -39.56 1.52
C GLU A 537 -10.86 -39.32 0.14
N GLY A 538 -9.58 -38.96 0.11
CA GLY A 538 -8.79 -38.70 -1.10
C GLY A 538 -8.90 -37.27 -1.63
N LEU A 539 -9.51 -36.36 -0.86
CA LEU A 539 -9.55 -34.93 -1.19
C LEU A 539 -8.20 -34.29 -0.88
N THR A 540 -7.80 -33.36 -1.74
CA THR A 540 -6.52 -32.69 -1.64
C THR A 540 -6.67 -31.18 -1.59
N SER A 541 -5.84 -30.52 -0.81
CA SER A 541 -5.63 -29.08 -0.86
C SER A 541 -4.13 -28.78 -0.90
N GLU A 542 -3.80 -27.59 -1.38
CA GLU A 542 -2.44 -27.09 -1.33
C GLU A 542 -2.40 -25.62 -0.95
N ASP A 543 -1.24 -25.24 -0.40
CA ASP A 543 -0.87 -23.86 -0.13
C ASP A 543 0.55 -23.59 -0.63
N ARG A 544 0.81 -22.36 -1.05
CA ARG A 544 2.08 -21.92 -1.62
C ARG A 544 2.60 -20.73 -0.84
N ASN A 545 3.92 -20.59 -0.80
CA ASN A 545 4.59 -19.44 -0.20
C ASN A 545 5.95 -19.19 -0.86
N GLY A 546 6.15 -18.01 -1.44
CA GLY A 546 7.39 -17.59 -2.06
C GLY A 546 8.27 -16.80 -1.09
N ILE A 547 9.53 -17.19 -0.93
CA ILE A 547 10.54 -16.46 -0.15
C ILE A 547 11.75 -16.12 -1.02
N TRP A 548 12.47 -15.05 -0.69
CA TRP A 548 13.70 -14.70 -1.41
C TRP A 548 14.89 -15.46 -0.83
N ALA A 549 15.71 -16.06 -1.69
CA ALA A 549 16.92 -16.76 -1.25
C ALA A 549 18.15 -16.23 -2.00
N MET A 550 18.89 -15.34 -1.35
CA MET A 550 20.04 -14.65 -1.96
C MET A 550 21.24 -14.55 -1.03
N ASN A 551 22.39 -14.22 -1.61
CA ASN A 551 23.57 -13.80 -0.87
C ASN A 551 24.32 -12.75 -1.69
N ASP A 552 24.52 -11.57 -1.13
CA ASP A 552 25.30 -10.48 -1.70
C ASP A 552 26.62 -10.33 -0.90
N PRO A 553 27.79 -10.39 -1.54
CA PRO A 553 29.08 -10.27 -0.85
C PRO A 553 29.36 -8.88 -0.28
N ASP A 554 28.66 -7.83 -0.71
CA ASP A 554 28.88 -6.44 -0.29
C ASP A 554 27.97 -6.02 0.88
N LEU A 555 27.04 -6.88 1.31
CA LEU A 555 26.21 -6.65 2.50
C LEU A 555 27.09 -6.47 3.74
N LEU A 556 26.78 -5.46 4.54
CA LEU A 556 27.45 -5.22 5.81
C LEU A 556 27.09 -6.29 6.85
N PRO A 557 28.01 -6.64 7.76
CA PRO A 557 27.71 -7.55 8.86
C PRO A 557 26.53 -7.03 9.70
N GLY A 558 25.55 -7.90 9.98
CA GLY A 558 24.33 -7.52 10.71
C GLY A 558 23.13 -7.27 9.79
N PHE A 559 23.37 -7.06 8.50
CA PHE A 559 22.33 -6.82 7.49
C PHE A 559 22.15 -8.01 6.54
N PRO A 560 20.97 -8.14 5.91
CA PRO A 560 19.74 -7.42 6.26
C PRO A 560 19.09 -7.95 7.54
N PHE A 561 18.22 -7.15 8.15
CA PHE A 561 17.35 -7.61 9.23
C PHE A 561 15.93 -7.03 9.11
N ALA A 562 14.97 -7.73 9.72
CA ALA A 562 13.57 -7.31 9.73
C ALA A 562 13.31 -6.29 10.85
N LEU A 563 12.71 -5.17 10.48
CA LEU A 563 12.22 -4.10 11.35
C LEU A 563 10.90 -4.48 12.03
N GLY A 564 10.20 -5.48 11.50
CA GLY A 564 8.90 -5.95 12.01
C GLY A 564 7.75 -4.97 11.74
N SER A 565 7.90 -4.09 10.75
CA SER A 565 6.88 -3.17 10.21
C SER A 565 7.45 -2.57 8.93
N SER A 566 6.60 -2.14 8.01
CA SER A 566 7.05 -1.39 6.83
C SER A 566 7.72 -0.06 7.19
N ALA A 567 8.62 0.38 6.33
CA ALA A 567 9.36 1.62 6.47
C ALA A 567 9.28 2.46 5.17
N GLU A 568 8.22 3.24 5.07
CA GLU A 568 7.96 4.20 4.00
C GLU A 568 8.51 5.59 4.31
N SER A 569 8.90 5.82 5.57
CA SER A 569 9.57 7.03 6.03
C SER A 569 11.02 7.07 5.48
N PRO A 570 11.40 8.12 4.73
CA PRO A 570 12.80 8.33 4.37
C PRO A 570 13.72 8.37 5.60
N LEU A 571 14.84 7.66 5.51
CA LEU A 571 15.88 7.61 6.54
C LEU A 571 16.96 8.66 6.27
N VAL A 572 17.65 9.07 7.34
CA VAL A 572 18.83 9.94 7.28
C VAL A 572 20.01 9.27 7.96
N LEU A 573 21.21 9.60 7.48
CA LEU A 573 22.47 9.18 8.09
C LEU A 573 23.16 10.42 8.64
N THR A 574 23.51 10.39 9.93
CA THR A 574 24.09 11.53 10.62
C THR A 574 24.83 11.06 11.87
N ASP A 575 25.86 11.80 12.26
CA ASP A 575 26.60 11.56 13.51
C ASP A 575 25.74 12.03 14.68
N LEU A 576 25.03 11.09 15.32
CA LEU A 576 24.05 11.41 16.36
C LEU A 576 24.72 11.47 17.75
N ASP A 577 25.89 10.85 17.92
CA ASP A 577 26.59 10.78 19.21
C ASP A 577 27.99 11.43 19.26
N ASP A 578 28.36 12.20 18.22
CA ASP A 578 29.60 12.98 18.04
C ASP A 578 30.87 12.10 18.10
N ASP A 579 30.81 10.89 17.53
CA ASP A 579 31.93 9.96 17.47
C ASP A 579 32.67 9.94 16.11
N GLY A 580 32.11 10.62 15.11
CA GLY A 580 32.63 10.74 13.75
C GLY A 580 32.23 9.59 12.82
N VAL A 581 31.32 8.72 13.24
CA VAL A 581 30.64 7.68 12.46
C VAL A 581 29.17 8.06 12.37
N PHE A 582 28.50 7.72 11.25
CA PHE A 582 27.09 8.05 11.09
C PHE A 582 26.18 6.93 11.60
N GLU A 583 25.13 7.30 12.32
CA GLU A 583 24.04 6.40 12.70
C GLU A 583 22.94 6.41 11.65
N ILE A 584 22.14 5.33 11.65
CA ILE A 584 20.94 5.21 10.84
C ILE A 584 19.74 5.68 11.68
N VAL A 585 19.14 6.81 11.31
CA VAL A 585 17.91 7.29 11.95
C VAL A 585 16.73 7.09 11.00
N MET A 586 15.67 6.43 11.48
CA MET A 586 14.49 6.14 10.67
C MET A 586 13.22 5.92 11.50
N ALA A 587 12.06 6.02 10.86
CA ALA A 587 10.78 5.68 11.46
C ALA A 587 10.08 4.54 10.69
N THR A 588 9.24 3.79 11.39
CA THR A 588 8.37 2.76 10.81
C THR A 588 6.91 3.22 10.83
N THR A 589 6.09 2.62 9.98
CA THR A 589 4.65 2.93 9.90
C THR A 589 3.85 2.52 11.12
N GLU A 590 4.44 1.73 12.02
CA GLU A 590 3.88 1.36 13.32
C GLU A 590 4.30 2.35 14.43
N GLY A 591 4.80 3.53 14.08
CA GLY A 591 5.12 4.59 15.04
C GLY A 591 6.36 4.33 15.89
N ARG A 592 7.24 3.41 15.46
CA ARG A 592 8.57 3.23 16.08
C ARG A 592 9.60 4.11 15.40
N ILE A 593 10.38 4.83 16.19
CA ILE A 593 11.52 5.61 15.73
C ILE A 593 12.77 4.89 16.22
N HIS A 594 13.69 4.63 15.30
CA HIS A 594 14.90 3.86 15.50
C HIS A 594 16.14 4.73 15.28
N ALA A 595 17.19 4.44 16.05
CA ALA A 595 18.54 4.94 15.82
C ALA A 595 19.50 3.77 15.95
N PHE A 596 20.09 3.34 14.84
CA PHE A 596 20.99 2.18 14.80
C PHE A 596 22.44 2.58 14.57
N ASP A 597 23.36 1.87 15.21
CA ASP A 597 24.77 1.83 14.82
C ASP A 597 24.94 1.10 13.47
N GLY A 598 26.12 1.24 12.84
CA GLY A 598 26.41 0.54 11.57
C GLY A 598 26.54 -0.98 11.65
N GLY A 599 26.39 -1.58 12.84
CA GLY A 599 26.23 -3.02 13.02
C GLY A 599 24.77 -3.48 13.10
N GLY A 600 23.80 -2.56 13.04
CA GLY A 600 22.38 -2.80 13.22
C GLY A 600 21.94 -2.89 14.69
N GLY A 601 22.79 -2.49 15.64
CA GLY A 601 22.45 -2.39 17.04
C GLY A 601 21.75 -1.07 17.36
N GLU A 602 20.66 -1.11 18.13
CA GLU A 602 19.99 0.11 18.61
C GLU A 602 20.87 0.91 19.57
N LEU A 603 20.88 2.23 19.40
CA LEU A 603 21.47 3.15 20.36
C LEU A 603 20.72 3.13 21.70
N PRO A 604 21.38 3.48 22.82
CA PRO A 604 20.71 3.58 24.11
C PRO A 604 19.54 4.56 24.08
N GLY A 605 18.35 4.09 24.48
CA GLY A 605 17.12 4.89 24.47
C GLY A 605 16.15 4.50 23.37
N PHE A 606 16.65 3.86 22.30
CA PHE A 606 15.86 3.47 21.14
C PHE A 606 15.46 1.98 21.16
N PRO A 607 14.37 1.62 20.46
CA PRO A 607 13.45 2.52 19.76
C PRO A 607 12.55 3.31 20.71
N VAL A 608 12.20 4.53 20.31
CA VAL A 608 11.14 5.34 20.93
C VAL A 608 9.85 5.20 20.14
N HIS A 609 8.73 5.66 20.71
CA HIS A 609 7.40 5.49 20.12
C HIS A 609 6.60 6.78 20.15
N THR A 610 5.79 6.99 19.10
CA THR A 610 4.68 7.94 19.12
C THR A 610 3.61 7.53 20.14
N ASP A 611 2.57 8.35 20.31
CA ASP A 611 1.43 8.01 21.16
C ASP A 611 0.64 6.81 20.60
N ARG A 612 -0.18 6.16 21.44
CA ARG A 612 -1.16 5.16 20.97
C ARG A 612 -2.31 5.85 20.24
N LEU A 613 -2.88 5.20 19.23
CA LEU A 613 -4.04 5.75 18.52
C LEU A 613 -5.21 5.97 19.48
N ALA A 614 -5.63 7.23 19.63
CA ALA A 614 -6.68 7.64 20.54
C ALA A 614 -7.99 6.89 20.28
N SER A 615 -8.37 6.73 19.01
CA SER A 615 -9.57 5.99 18.58
C SER A 615 -9.63 4.57 19.13
N VAL A 616 -8.50 3.89 19.33
CA VAL A 616 -8.48 2.55 19.96
C VAL A 616 -8.62 2.65 21.47
N THR A 617 -7.84 3.53 22.09
CA THR A 617 -7.79 3.66 23.55
C THR A 617 -9.08 4.22 24.15
N GLU A 618 -9.82 5.04 23.39
CA GLU A 618 -11.06 5.68 23.81
C GLU A 618 -12.28 4.78 23.54
N ASN A 619 -12.29 4.07 22.41
CA ASN A 619 -13.42 3.22 22.00
C ASN A 619 -13.44 1.86 22.70
N ASN A 620 -12.36 1.40 23.34
CA ASN A 620 -12.33 0.07 24.00
C ASN A 620 -12.66 -1.11 23.05
N HIS A 621 -12.38 -0.94 21.75
CA HIS A 621 -12.61 -1.94 20.71
C HIS A 621 -12.12 -3.33 21.13
N GLN A 622 -13.01 -4.33 21.07
CA GLN A 622 -12.80 -5.65 21.68
C GLN A 622 -11.51 -6.37 21.26
N ALA A 623 -11.20 -6.44 19.96
CA ALA A 623 -9.98 -7.07 19.46
C ALA A 623 -8.72 -6.53 20.16
N PHE A 624 -8.64 -5.21 20.33
CA PHE A 624 -7.51 -4.52 20.95
C PHE A 624 -7.56 -4.59 22.49
N SER A 625 -8.70 -4.31 23.11
CA SER A 625 -8.86 -4.28 24.57
C SER A 625 -8.72 -5.67 25.21
N SER A 626 -9.00 -6.74 24.47
CA SER A 626 -8.74 -8.13 24.89
C SER A 626 -7.28 -8.55 24.73
N GLY A 627 -6.48 -7.80 23.96
CA GLY A 627 -5.12 -8.14 23.57
C GLY A 627 -5.03 -9.25 22.51
N ALA A 628 -6.10 -9.47 21.73
CA ALA A 628 -6.09 -10.39 20.59
C ALA A 628 -5.34 -9.79 19.39
N VAL A 629 -5.39 -8.47 19.26
CA VAL A 629 -4.58 -7.65 18.34
C VAL A 629 -3.88 -6.57 19.19
N VAL A 630 -2.61 -6.28 18.90
CA VAL A 630 -1.87 -5.22 19.62
C VAL A 630 -2.48 -3.84 19.37
N GLU A 631 -2.54 -2.98 20.38
CA GLU A 631 -3.02 -1.61 20.14
C GLU A 631 -1.98 -0.84 19.31
N PRO A 632 -2.41 -0.20 18.21
CA PRO A 632 -1.53 0.54 17.30
C PRO A 632 -1.04 1.86 17.90
N TYR A 633 0.15 2.29 17.47
CA TYR A 633 0.66 3.64 17.66
C TYR A 633 0.28 4.54 16.49
N GLU A 634 0.44 5.86 16.68
CA GLU A 634 0.32 6.84 15.61
C GLU A 634 1.39 6.57 14.54
N GLY A 635 0.96 6.12 13.36
CA GLY A 635 1.87 5.75 12.28
C GLY A 635 2.62 6.94 11.70
N VAL A 636 3.77 6.65 11.07
CA VAL A 636 4.66 7.63 10.44
C VAL A 636 4.86 7.27 8.97
N MET A 637 4.75 8.26 8.09
CA MET A 637 5.08 8.12 6.66
C MET A 637 6.01 9.23 6.17
N GLY A 638 5.90 10.45 6.71
CA GLY A 638 6.90 11.49 6.50
C GLY A 638 8.27 11.06 7.03
N GLY A 639 9.34 11.60 6.44
CA GLY A 639 10.72 11.31 6.83
C GLY A 639 11.06 11.79 8.25
N VAL A 640 12.21 11.35 8.73
CA VAL A 640 12.83 11.87 9.97
C VAL A 640 13.73 13.05 9.63
N SER A 641 13.73 14.09 10.46
CA SER A 641 14.64 15.24 10.34
C SER A 641 15.49 15.35 11.58
N VAL A 642 16.77 15.67 11.41
CA VAL A 642 17.73 15.71 12.52
C VAL A 642 18.46 17.05 12.54
N GLY A 643 18.48 17.71 13.69
CA GLY A 643 19.16 19.00 13.89
C GLY A 643 18.93 19.58 15.28
N ASP A 644 19.77 20.54 15.67
CA ASP A 644 19.72 21.23 16.97
C ASP A 644 18.53 22.21 17.00
N ILE A 645 17.36 21.73 17.43
CA ILE A 645 16.14 22.55 17.43
C ILE A 645 16.06 23.42 18.69
N ASP A 646 16.68 23.02 19.80
CA ASP A 646 16.58 23.74 21.06
C ASP A 646 17.79 24.63 21.41
N GLY A 647 18.80 24.62 20.55
CA GLY A 647 19.99 25.48 20.57
C GLY A 647 21.01 25.09 21.63
N ASP A 648 21.00 23.83 22.10
CA ASP A 648 21.91 23.35 23.13
C ASP A 648 23.25 22.80 22.58
N GLY A 649 23.31 22.60 21.26
CA GLY A 649 24.47 22.14 20.51
C GLY A 649 24.50 20.64 20.21
N ASP A 650 23.56 19.87 20.74
CA ASP A 650 23.34 18.45 20.41
C ASP A 650 22.12 18.34 19.46
N PRO A 651 22.07 17.39 18.51
CA PRO A 651 20.96 17.28 17.58
C PRO A 651 19.75 16.50 18.14
N GLU A 652 18.55 16.93 17.76
CA GLU A 652 17.27 16.25 18.02
C GLU A 652 16.74 15.54 16.78
N ILE A 653 15.92 14.52 16.99
CA ILE A 653 15.18 13.80 15.95
C ILE A 653 13.72 14.27 15.96
N VAL A 654 13.26 14.85 14.84
CA VAL A 654 11.90 15.36 14.64
C VAL A 654 11.14 14.44 13.67
N VAL A 655 9.93 14.02 14.07
CA VAL A 655 9.12 13.05 13.30
C VAL A 655 7.65 13.46 13.26
N PRO A 656 7.00 13.50 12.08
CA PRO A 656 5.57 13.73 11.95
C PRO A 656 4.76 12.44 12.09
N SER A 657 3.50 12.56 12.49
CA SER A 657 2.55 11.44 12.52
C SER A 657 1.38 11.63 11.56
N LEU A 658 0.84 10.51 11.09
CA LEU A 658 -0.32 10.45 10.21
C LEU A 658 -1.63 10.91 10.88
N VAL A 659 -1.62 11.21 12.18
CA VAL A 659 -2.78 11.76 12.92
C VAL A 659 -2.57 13.21 13.40
N GLY A 660 -1.52 13.88 12.93
CA GLY A 660 -1.40 15.34 13.03
C GLY A 660 -0.55 15.85 14.18
N LYS A 661 0.24 14.98 14.84
CA LYS A 661 1.27 15.40 15.80
C LYS A 661 2.66 15.41 15.18
N VAL A 662 3.52 16.27 15.70
CA VAL A 662 4.96 16.31 15.44
C VAL A 662 5.68 16.06 16.76
N TYR A 663 6.58 15.09 16.76
CA TYR A 663 7.34 14.65 17.92
C TYR A 663 8.79 15.07 17.78
N ALA A 664 9.47 15.21 18.92
CA ALA A 664 10.91 15.41 18.97
C ALA A 664 11.52 14.61 20.14
N TRP A 665 12.70 14.03 19.92
CA TRP A 665 13.50 13.36 20.93
C TRP A 665 14.96 13.76 20.80
N HIS A 666 15.68 13.81 21.93
CA HIS A 666 17.13 13.95 21.93
C HIS A 666 17.79 12.65 21.45
N ALA A 667 19.10 12.72 21.14
CA ALA A 667 19.94 11.58 20.77
C ALA A 667 19.97 10.41 21.79
N ASP A 668 19.52 10.62 23.04
CA ASP A 668 19.41 9.58 24.07
C ASP A 668 17.99 8.98 24.21
N GLY A 669 17.06 9.38 23.35
CA GLY A 669 15.67 8.93 23.32
C GLY A 669 14.75 9.61 24.35
N GLU A 670 15.23 10.56 25.15
CA GLU A 670 14.35 11.36 26.00
C GLU A 670 13.57 12.40 25.16
N PRO A 671 12.27 12.61 25.44
CA PRO A 671 11.46 13.56 24.68
C PRO A 671 11.90 15.01 24.97
N VAL A 672 11.97 15.85 23.94
CA VAL A 672 12.32 17.27 24.12
C VAL A 672 11.15 18.05 24.70
N VAL A 673 11.48 19.05 25.50
CA VAL A 673 10.48 19.82 26.25
C VAL A 673 9.61 20.64 25.29
N GLY A 674 8.30 20.40 25.34
CA GLY A 674 7.33 21.08 24.47
C GLY A 674 6.69 20.16 23.45
N PHE A 675 7.27 18.97 23.24
CA PHE A 675 6.81 17.98 22.28
C PHE A 675 6.09 16.80 22.94
N PRO A 676 5.16 16.13 22.22
CA PRO A 676 4.71 16.46 20.86
C PRO A 676 3.86 17.74 20.78
N VAL A 677 3.98 18.43 19.66
CA VAL A 677 3.03 19.48 19.24
C VAL A 677 1.98 18.88 18.30
N ALA A 678 0.81 19.50 18.22
CA ALA A 678 -0.26 19.07 17.33
C ALA A 678 -0.61 20.18 16.34
N ILE A 679 -0.92 19.80 15.10
CA ILE A 679 -1.59 20.69 14.17
C ILE A 679 -2.91 21.17 14.79
N MET A 680 -3.38 22.34 14.37
CA MET A 680 -4.68 22.83 14.84
C MET A 680 -5.83 21.97 14.30
N GLY A 681 -5.62 21.34 13.15
CA GLY A 681 -6.63 20.55 12.46
C GLY A 681 -7.79 21.40 11.96
N ARG A 682 -8.85 20.72 11.53
CA ARG A 682 -10.13 21.34 11.16
C ARG A 682 -11.19 20.97 12.20
N GLU A 683 -12.15 21.86 12.42
CA GLU A 683 -13.32 21.55 13.26
C GLU A 683 -14.18 20.46 12.59
N PRO A 684 -14.88 19.59 13.35
CA PRO A 684 -15.67 18.51 12.76
C PRO A 684 -16.68 18.93 11.68
N ASP A 685 -17.29 20.13 11.80
CA ASP A 685 -18.24 20.65 10.81
C ASP A 685 -17.57 21.23 9.54
N GLU A 686 -16.25 21.40 9.56
CA GLU A 686 -15.44 21.80 8.42
C GLU A 686 -15.15 20.64 7.45
N TYR A 687 -15.24 19.39 7.91
CA TYR A 687 -15.19 18.17 7.09
C TYR A 687 -16.46 18.04 6.26
N GLN A 688 -16.58 18.92 5.28
CA GLN A 688 -17.63 18.86 4.27
C GLN A 688 -17.27 17.82 3.23
N ARG A 689 -18.31 17.19 2.69
CA ARG A 689 -18.19 15.93 1.96
C ARG A 689 -17.53 16.09 0.57
N GLU A 690 -17.44 17.33 0.10
CA GLU A 690 -16.76 17.73 -1.14
C GLU A 690 -15.29 18.09 -0.91
N ARG A 691 -14.80 18.05 0.33
CA ARG A 691 -13.41 18.38 0.72
C ARG A 691 -12.65 17.10 1.07
N ALA A 692 -11.37 17.06 0.72
CA ALA A 692 -10.50 15.91 0.93
C ALA A 692 -9.51 16.14 2.09
N TRP A 693 -9.83 17.00 3.05
CA TRP A 693 -8.95 17.29 4.19
C TRP A 693 -8.78 16.10 5.10
N GLU A 694 -7.62 16.04 5.75
CA GLU A 694 -7.31 14.99 6.71
C GLU A 694 -6.49 15.55 7.87
N ASN A 695 -6.80 15.12 9.10
CA ASN A 695 -6.00 15.45 10.28
C ASN A 695 -4.76 14.57 10.29
N GLY A 696 -3.69 14.98 9.62
CA GLY A 696 -2.46 14.22 9.54
C GLY A 696 -1.33 14.95 8.85
N VAL A 697 -0.10 14.47 9.05
CA VAL A 697 1.10 14.98 8.38
C VAL A 697 1.78 13.82 7.66
N ALA A 698 1.75 13.88 6.33
CA ALA A 698 2.44 12.94 5.43
C ALA A 698 3.78 13.47 4.92
N SER A 699 4.00 14.78 5.00
CA SER A 699 5.22 15.46 4.57
C SER A 699 6.39 15.19 5.52
N THR A 700 7.62 15.25 5.00
CA THR A 700 8.84 15.29 5.82
C THR A 700 9.05 16.71 6.35
N PRO A 701 9.26 16.92 7.67
CA PRO A 701 9.55 18.26 8.20
C PRO A 701 10.86 18.82 7.65
N ALA A 702 10.94 20.12 7.39
CA ALA A 702 12.22 20.79 7.14
C ALA A 702 12.65 21.55 8.41
N LEU A 703 13.93 21.50 8.75
CA LEU A 703 14.51 22.24 9.87
C LEU A 703 15.38 23.39 9.35
N ALA A 704 15.15 24.61 9.84
CA ALA A 704 15.91 25.79 9.42
C ALA A 704 15.92 26.87 10.49
N ASP A 705 17.02 27.61 10.61
CA ASP A 705 17.16 28.79 11.48
C ASP A 705 16.51 30.00 10.79
N ILE A 706 15.22 30.23 11.06
CA ILE A 706 14.42 31.25 10.38
C ILE A 706 14.74 32.64 10.93
N ASP A 707 14.97 32.74 12.24
CA ASP A 707 15.16 34.03 12.91
C ASP A 707 16.64 34.42 13.17
N GLY A 708 17.57 33.52 12.85
CA GLY A 708 19.01 33.72 12.93
C GLY A 708 19.58 33.63 14.35
N ASP A 709 18.87 32.98 15.27
CA ASP A 709 19.30 32.81 16.66
C ASP A 709 20.19 31.58 16.90
N GLY A 710 20.24 30.68 15.92
CA GLY A 710 21.07 29.47 15.88
C GLY A 710 20.37 28.20 16.34
N ALA A 711 19.14 28.27 16.85
CA ALA A 711 18.25 27.12 16.99
C ALA A 711 17.43 26.93 15.71
N LEU A 712 17.06 25.68 15.39
CA LEU A 712 16.27 25.40 14.19
C LEU A 712 14.77 25.39 14.47
N GLU A 713 13.99 26.12 13.66
CA GLU A 713 12.54 25.98 13.58
C GLU A 713 12.12 24.78 12.73
N ILE A 714 10.90 24.30 12.98
CA ILE A 714 10.33 23.11 12.35
C ILE A 714 9.21 23.52 11.40
N VAL A 715 9.41 23.32 10.10
CA VAL A 715 8.45 23.65 9.03
C VAL A 715 7.73 22.39 8.54
N VAL A 716 6.39 22.39 8.55
CA VAL A 716 5.57 21.22 8.23
C VAL A 716 4.35 21.57 7.38
N SER A 717 4.11 20.79 6.33
CA SER A 717 2.89 20.84 5.51
C SER A 717 1.84 19.83 5.99
N GLY A 718 0.66 20.28 6.40
CA GLY A 718 -0.44 19.46 6.90
C GLY A 718 -1.44 19.04 5.81
N MET A 719 -2.02 17.85 5.95
CA MET A 719 -3.10 17.34 5.08
C MET A 719 -4.44 18.09 5.28
N ASP A 720 -4.47 19.03 6.22
CA ASP A 720 -5.56 19.98 6.45
C ASP A 720 -5.42 21.27 5.62
N GLN A 721 -4.52 21.29 4.64
CA GLN A 721 -4.27 22.42 3.74
C GLN A 721 -3.60 23.64 4.40
N ARG A 722 -2.90 23.40 5.52
CA ARG A 722 -2.18 24.44 6.24
C ARG A 722 -0.72 24.09 6.37
N MET A 723 0.12 25.12 6.37
CA MET A 723 1.50 25.02 6.80
C MET A 723 1.66 25.48 8.23
N TYR A 724 2.49 24.78 8.98
CA TYR A 724 2.81 25.04 10.37
C TYR A 724 4.30 25.28 10.54
N VAL A 725 4.63 26.18 11.46
CA VAL A 725 6.01 26.40 11.90
C VAL A 725 6.01 26.49 13.43
N TRP A 726 6.94 25.79 14.07
CA TRP A 726 7.16 25.84 15.51
C TRP A 726 8.63 26.08 15.83
N ASP A 727 8.89 26.79 16.93
CA ASP A 727 10.21 26.82 17.54
C ASP A 727 10.56 25.47 18.21
N GLY A 728 11.83 25.23 18.53
CA GLY A 728 12.26 23.99 19.20
C GLY A 728 11.77 23.82 20.63
N MET A 729 11.00 24.77 21.16
CA MET A 729 10.29 24.65 22.45
C MET A 729 8.79 24.33 22.25
N GLY A 730 8.37 24.09 21.01
CA GLY A 730 7.01 23.73 20.62
C GLY A 730 6.01 24.89 20.57
N SER A 731 6.47 26.14 20.58
CA SER A 731 5.62 27.32 20.40
C SER A 731 5.40 27.61 18.92
N ALA A 732 4.19 27.96 18.53
CA ALA A 732 3.90 28.34 17.15
C ALA A 732 4.69 29.61 16.76
N TYR A 733 5.36 29.57 15.62
CA TYR A 733 6.09 30.70 15.06
C TYR A 733 5.11 31.80 14.62
N PRO A 734 5.43 33.10 14.82
CA PRO A 734 4.55 34.19 14.43
C PRO A 734 4.12 34.12 12.96
N GLY A 735 2.81 34.32 12.69
CA GLY A 735 2.27 34.25 11.32
C GLY A 735 1.73 32.88 10.92
N TYR A 736 2.07 31.82 11.68
CA TYR A 736 1.63 30.46 11.40
C TYR A 736 0.47 30.02 12.31
N PRO A 737 -0.41 29.12 11.81
CA PRO A 737 -0.36 28.41 10.54
C PRO A 737 -0.83 29.28 9.37
N LEU A 738 -0.28 29.00 8.20
CA LEU A 738 -0.63 29.64 6.93
C LEU A 738 -1.58 28.73 6.15
N GLU A 739 -2.74 29.25 5.75
CA GLU A 739 -3.68 28.51 4.88
C GLU A 739 -3.25 28.66 3.42
N LEU A 740 -2.87 27.53 2.80
CA LEU A 740 -2.37 27.49 1.42
C LEU A 740 -3.51 27.10 0.50
N CYS A 741 -4.22 28.11 0.03
CA CYS A 741 -5.42 27.89 -0.72
C CYS A 741 -5.62 28.88 -1.86
N PHE A 742 -5.98 28.35 -3.04
CA PHE A 742 -6.18 29.14 -4.23
C PHE A 742 -7.57 29.79 -4.21
N GLU A 743 -7.59 31.13 -4.30
CA GLU A 743 -8.78 32.00 -4.07
C GLU A 743 -10.04 31.52 -4.81
N GLU A 744 -9.91 30.87 -5.96
CA GLU A 744 -11.02 30.35 -6.76
C GLU A 744 -11.69 29.09 -6.17
N TYR A 745 -11.03 28.32 -5.29
CA TYR A 745 -11.51 27.01 -4.81
C TYR A 745 -11.55 26.84 -3.29
N CYS A 746 -11.15 27.85 -2.50
CA CYS A 746 -11.02 27.71 -1.05
C CYS A 746 -12.28 27.31 -0.31
N ASP A 747 -13.44 27.77 -0.77
CA ASP A 747 -14.69 27.47 -0.09
C ASP A 747 -15.34 26.16 -0.59
N GLU A 748 -14.93 25.63 -1.74
CA GLU A 748 -15.66 24.57 -2.46
C GLU A 748 -14.94 23.21 -2.53
N LYS A 749 -13.60 23.17 -2.56
CA LYS A 749 -12.83 21.92 -2.81
C LYS A 749 -11.50 21.91 -2.06
N GLY A 750 -11.56 21.77 -0.73
CA GLY A 750 -10.37 21.62 0.10
C GLY A 750 -9.54 20.39 -0.28
N ALA A 751 -8.21 20.50 -0.28
CA ALA A 751 -7.29 19.45 -0.71
C ALA A 751 -6.15 19.25 0.31
N ARG A 752 -5.53 18.06 0.29
CA ARG A 752 -4.37 17.74 1.15
C ARG A 752 -3.10 18.47 0.69
N ILE A 753 -2.09 18.48 1.55
CA ILE A 753 -0.71 18.77 1.16
C ILE A 753 0.13 17.56 1.54
N LEU A 754 0.55 16.78 0.54
CA LEU A 754 1.47 15.64 0.72
C LEU A 754 2.94 16.03 0.48
N SER A 755 3.15 17.07 -0.32
CA SER A 755 4.46 17.62 -0.68
C SER A 755 5.23 18.06 0.56
N SER A 756 6.52 17.74 0.62
CA SER A 756 7.41 18.22 1.69
C SER A 756 7.91 19.64 1.41
N PRO A 757 8.00 20.53 2.41
CA PRO A 757 8.55 21.86 2.24
C PRO A 757 10.00 21.81 1.76
N ALA A 758 10.38 22.75 0.90
CA ALA A 758 11.76 23.02 0.51
C ALA A 758 12.14 24.41 1.02
N VAL A 759 13.26 24.54 1.72
CA VAL A 759 13.65 25.78 2.41
C VAL A 759 15.01 26.27 1.90
N GLY A 760 15.10 27.56 1.60
CA GLY A 760 16.31 28.23 1.12
C GLY A 760 16.06 29.71 0.84
N ASP A 761 17.10 30.50 0.67
CA ASP A 761 17.03 31.90 0.21
C ASP A 761 16.77 31.89 -1.31
N ILE A 762 15.50 31.88 -1.73
CA ILE A 762 15.12 31.60 -3.12
C ILE A 762 15.32 32.83 -4.00
N ASP A 763 15.16 34.04 -3.48
CA ASP A 763 15.38 35.30 -4.23
C ASP A 763 16.66 36.08 -3.88
N GLY A 764 17.55 35.47 -3.11
CA GLY A 764 18.88 36.01 -2.81
C GLY A 764 18.86 37.26 -1.95
N ASP A 765 17.76 37.51 -1.23
CA ASP A 765 17.59 38.70 -0.39
C ASP A 765 18.18 38.54 1.03
N GLY A 766 18.49 37.29 1.40
CA GLY A 766 19.15 36.89 2.63
C GLY A 766 18.21 36.41 3.74
N ASP A 767 16.89 36.49 3.53
CA ASP A 767 15.89 35.86 4.38
C ASP A 767 15.52 34.47 3.81
N LEU A 768 15.03 33.54 4.64
CA LEU A 768 14.67 32.20 4.16
C LEU A 768 13.26 32.19 3.57
N ASP A 769 13.11 31.49 2.44
CA ASP A 769 11.84 31.19 1.80
C ASP A 769 11.48 29.72 1.91
N CYS A 770 10.22 29.41 1.60
CA CYS A 770 9.79 28.04 1.45
C CYS A 770 8.91 27.81 0.21
N ALA A 771 9.14 26.67 -0.45
CA ALA A 771 8.35 26.19 -1.58
C ALA A 771 7.63 24.87 -1.26
N THR A 772 6.37 24.74 -1.67
CA THR A 772 5.60 23.49 -1.52
C THR A 772 4.55 23.33 -2.62
N GLY A 773 4.35 22.09 -3.08
CA GLY A 773 3.20 21.72 -3.91
C GLY A 773 1.94 21.50 -3.06
N THR A 774 0.74 21.66 -3.63
CA THR A 774 -0.53 21.27 -2.98
C THR A 774 -1.34 20.32 -3.85
N ASN A 775 -2.17 19.46 -3.24
CA ASN A 775 -3.04 18.54 -3.98
C ASN A 775 -4.28 19.25 -4.57
N GLU A 776 -4.32 20.58 -4.57
CA GLU A 776 -5.38 21.35 -5.20
C GLU A 776 -5.41 21.09 -6.72
N VAL A 777 -6.62 20.91 -7.26
CA VAL A 777 -6.83 20.62 -8.69
C VAL A 777 -7.69 21.71 -9.35
N PRO A 778 -7.10 22.88 -9.70
CA PRO A 778 -7.79 23.89 -10.49
C PRO A 778 -8.21 23.37 -11.88
N GLU A 779 -9.14 24.08 -12.54
CA GLU A 779 -9.57 23.73 -13.90
C GLU A 779 -8.38 23.63 -14.87
N GLY A 780 -8.37 22.58 -15.71
CA GLY A 780 -7.39 22.40 -16.80
C GLY A 780 -6.29 21.35 -16.55
N ALA A 781 -6.45 20.49 -15.53
CA ALA A 781 -5.45 19.49 -15.14
C ALA A 781 -4.10 20.13 -14.79
N ALA A 782 -4.11 20.99 -13.76
CA ALA A 782 -2.90 21.60 -13.24
C ALA A 782 -2.77 21.36 -11.74
N GLY A 783 -1.54 21.21 -11.25
CA GLY A 783 -1.20 21.23 -9.83
C GLY A 783 -0.79 22.64 -9.41
N LEU A 784 -0.80 22.91 -8.11
CA LEU A 784 -0.41 24.21 -7.56
C LEU A 784 0.89 24.13 -6.79
N VAL A 785 1.70 25.18 -6.91
CA VAL A 785 2.97 25.36 -6.19
C VAL A 785 2.96 26.75 -5.57
N TYR A 786 3.27 26.82 -4.28
CA TYR A 786 3.38 28.06 -3.52
C TYR A 786 4.84 28.32 -3.20
N ILE A 787 5.23 29.60 -3.23
CA ILE A 787 6.46 30.12 -2.64
C ILE A 787 6.06 31.29 -1.75
N PHE A 788 6.65 31.37 -0.56
CA PHE A 788 6.38 32.39 0.44
C PHE A 788 7.62 32.65 1.27
N ASP A 789 7.69 33.89 1.77
CA ASP A 789 8.68 34.33 2.76
C ASP A 789 8.35 33.63 4.09
N LEU A 790 9.33 32.89 4.61
CA LEU A 790 9.14 32.00 5.75
C LEU A 790 9.12 32.77 7.09
N ASP A 791 9.80 33.90 7.21
CA ASP A 791 9.76 34.74 8.43
C ASP A 791 8.49 35.59 8.48
N ALA A 792 8.11 36.18 7.35
CA ALA A 792 6.92 37.04 7.25
C ALA A 792 5.60 36.23 7.21
N GLY A 793 5.65 34.98 6.76
CA GLY A 793 4.46 34.15 6.52
C GLY A 793 3.57 34.70 5.40
N GLU A 794 4.17 35.30 4.36
CA GLU A 794 3.46 35.94 3.25
C GLU A 794 3.73 35.25 1.90
N VAL A 795 2.66 34.81 1.23
CA VAL A 795 2.76 34.25 -0.14
C VAL A 795 3.24 35.30 -1.12
N TRP A 796 4.24 34.91 -1.92
CA TRP A 796 4.86 35.79 -2.89
C TRP A 796 3.88 36.29 -3.97
N PRO A 797 4.01 37.55 -4.42
CA PRO A 797 3.22 38.07 -5.52
C PRO A 797 3.41 37.25 -6.81
N GLY A 798 2.34 36.65 -7.32
CA GLY A 798 2.37 35.82 -8.54
C GLY A 798 2.22 34.32 -8.26
N PHE A 799 2.29 33.92 -7.00
CA PHE A 799 2.00 32.57 -6.53
C PHE A 799 0.55 32.46 -6.00
N PRO A 800 -0.06 31.25 -6.02
CA PRO A 800 0.52 29.99 -6.53
C PRO A 800 0.64 29.93 -8.05
N LEU A 801 1.62 29.18 -8.54
CA LEU A 801 1.77 28.85 -9.95
C LEU A 801 0.96 27.61 -10.32
N LYS A 802 0.29 27.66 -11.47
CA LYS A 802 -0.37 26.50 -12.08
C LYS A 802 0.64 25.72 -12.92
N ARG A 803 0.90 24.46 -12.55
CA ARG A 803 1.78 23.53 -13.27
C ARG A 803 0.97 22.50 -14.05
N SER A 804 1.20 22.41 -15.35
CA SER A 804 0.44 21.51 -16.24
C SER A 804 0.78 20.05 -15.93
N GLY A 805 -0.24 19.19 -15.87
CA GLY A 805 -0.07 17.74 -15.72
C GLY A 805 -1.28 16.96 -16.22
N LEU A 806 -1.19 15.63 -16.25
CA LEU A 806 -2.39 14.79 -16.38
C LEU A 806 -2.78 14.32 -14.99
N ILE A 807 -3.64 15.11 -14.35
CA ILE A 807 -4.17 14.83 -13.02
C ILE A 807 -5.46 14.04 -13.22
N ASN A 808 -5.40 12.74 -12.99
CA ASN A 808 -6.59 11.89 -13.03
C ASN A 808 -6.84 11.26 -11.66
N GLN A 809 -7.85 11.77 -10.97
CA GLN A 809 -8.36 11.25 -9.69
C GLN A 809 -8.84 9.79 -9.78
N THR A 810 -9.01 9.26 -10.99
CA THR A 810 -9.54 7.90 -11.23
C THR A 810 -8.45 6.83 -11.31
N ILE A 811 -7.19 7.19 -11.59
CA ILE A 811 -6.12 6.19 -11.79
C ILE A 811 -5.32 5.99 -10.50
N LEU A 812 -4.91 7.07 -9.84
CA LEU A 812 -4.17 7.03 -8.57
C LEU A 812 -4.76 8.08 -7.60
N PRO A 813 -5.89 7.80 -6.92
CA PRO A 813 -6.43 8.68 -5.89
C PRO A 813 -5.42 8.85 -4.72
N LEU A 814 -5.58 9.90 -3.91
CA LEU A 814 -4.67 10.31 -2.83
C LEU A 814 -3.30 10.81 -3.32
N ILE A 815 -2.52 9.96 -4.00
CA ILE A 815 -1.14 10.27 -4.41
C ILE A 815 -1.00 10.87 -5.81
N GLY A 816 -2.06 10.87 -6.63
CA GLY A 816 -2.05 11.43 -8.00
C GLY A 816 -2.84 12.74 -8.15
N GLU A 817 -3.35 13.32 -7.05
CA GLU A 817 -4.11 14.55 -7.07
C GLU A 817 -3.22 15.79 -6.92
N GLY A 818 -3.43 16.79 -7.77
CA GLY A 818 -2.72 18.08 -7.71
C GLY A 818 -1.21 17.92 -7.89
N HIS A 819 -0.44 18.44 -6.94
CA HIS A 819 1.02 18.41 -6.88
C HIS A 819 1.52 17.72 -5.59
N PRO A 820 1.57 16.39 -5.57
CA PRO A 820 1.97 15.62 -4.38
C PRO A 820 3.49 15.40 -4.28
N SER A 821 4.25 15.67 -5.35
CA SER A 821 5.71 15.59 -5.36
C SER A 821 6.33 16.75 -4.58
N SER A 822 7.46 16.53 -3.94
CA SER A 822 8.18 17.57 -3.18
C SER A 822 9.04 18.44 -4.10
N VAL A 823 9.07 19.75 -3.82
CA VAL A 823 9.88 20.72 -4.58
C VAL A 823 11.36 20.56 -4.20
N SER A 824 12.27 20.72 -5.15
CA SER A 824 13.72 20.73 -4.91
C SER A 824 14.34 22.02 -5.44
N LEU A 825 15.34 22.55 -4.74
CA LEU A 825 15.99 23.83 -5.02
C LEU A 825 17.46 23.64 -5.42
N ALA A 826 17.97 24.46 -6.33
CA ALA A 826 19.39 24.56 -6.70
C ALA A 826 19.68 25.88 -7.43
N ASP A 827 20.90 26.40 -7.35
CA ASP A 827 21.38 27.52 -8.18
C ASP A 827 21.93 26.97 -9.51
N LEU A 828 21.13 27.04 -10.58
CA LEU A 828 21.42 26.41 -11.87
C LEU A 828 22.15 27.34 -12.85
N ASP A 829 22.08 28.65 -12.65
CA ASP A 829 22.71 29.63 -13.54
C ASP A 829 23.78 30.51 -12.88
N HIS A 830 24.04 30.31 -11.58
CA HIS A 830 25.03 30.99 -10.76
C HIS A 830 24.80 32.49 -10.62
N ASP A 831 23.55 32.94 -10.61
CA ASP A 831 23.20 34.32 -10.31
C ASP A 831 23.00 34.61 -8.82
N GLY A 832 22.86 33.55 -8.01
CA GLY A 832 22.74 33.59 -6.55
C GLY A 832 21.30 33.46 -6.05
N ASP A 833 20.32 33.46 -6.94
CA ASP A 833 18.93 33.11 -6.65
C ASP A 833 18.76 31.60 -6.88
N LEU A 834 17.80 30.95 -6.20
CA LEU A 834 17.57 29.51 -6.37
C LEU A 834 16.49 29.24 -7.42
N GLU A 835 16.78 28.34 -8.35
CA GLU A 835 15.76 27.71 -9.18
C GLU A 835 15.05 26.59 -8.42
N PHE A 836 13.79 26.33 -8.80
CA PHE A 836 13.01 25.25 -8.24
C PHE A 836 12.46 24.29 -9.30
N ILE A 837 12.34 23.03 -8.91
CA ILE A 837 11.69 21.99 -9.71
C ILE A 837 10.40 21.58 -9.03
N SER A 838 9.33 21.57 -9.81
CA SER A 838 7.99 21.28 -9.31
C SER A 838 7.21 20.41 -10.31
N ASN A 839 7.50 19.12 -10.37
CA ASN A 839 6.81 18.21 -11.29
C ASN A 839 5.43 17.79 -10.74
N ALA A 840 4.36 18.26 -11.40
CA ALA A 840 3.04 17.65 -11.25
C ALA A 840 3.01 16.26 -11.91
N MET A 841 2.06 15.40 -11.53
CA MET A 841 1.93 14.06 -12.12
C MET A 841 1.76 14.15 -13.65
N LEU A 842 2.64 13.47 -14.40
CA LEU A 842 2.69 13.50 -15.87
C LEU A 842 2.90 14.92 -16.45
N GLY A 843 3.39 15.85 -15.63
CA GLY A 843 3.79 17.19 -16.01
C GLY A 843 5.24 17.21 -16.48
N ALA A 844 5.45 17.58 -17.74
CA ALA A 844 6.76 17.62 -18.38
C ALA A 844 7.33 19.05 -18.36
N GLU A 845 7.63 19.57 -17.16
CA GLU A 845 8.04 20.96 -16.96
C GLU A 845 9.54 21.08 -16.59
N PRO A 846 10.27 22.08 -17.11
CA PRO A 846 11.65 22.34 -16.73
C PRO A 846 11.77 22.99 -15.34
N PRO A 847 12.99 23.09 -14.81
CA PRO A 847 13.29 23.99 -13.68
C PRO A 847 12.87 25.43 -13.99
N ALA A 848 12.43 26.14 -12.96
CA ALA A 848 11.99 27.52 -13.06
C ALA A 848 12.78 28.42 -12.10
N HIS A 849 13.07 29.64 -12.55
CA HIS A 849 13.53 30.72 -11.70
C HIS A 849 12.47 31.10 -10.67
N HIS A 850 12.88 31.83 -9.63
CA HIS A 850 12.03 32.34 -8.56
C HIS A 850 10.76 33.11 -9.02
N ASP A 851 10.77 33.69 -10.23
CA ASP A 851 9.66 34.45 -10.82
C ASP A 851 8.67 33.58 -11.63
N GLY A 852 8.92 32.27 -11.67
CA GLY A 852 8.14 31.27 -12.37
C GLY A 852 8.48 31.11 -13.85
N SER A 853 9.44 31.88 -14.39
CA SER A 853 9.95 31.68 -15.76
C SER A 853 10.92 30.48 -15.83
N TRP A 854 11.03 29.85 -17.01
CA TRP A 854 11.85 28.65 -17.17
C TRP A 854 13.35 28.98 -17.21
N ALA A 855 14.13 28.26 -16.41
CA ALA A 855 15.60 28.40 -16.37
C ALA A 855 16.24 27.96 -17.69
N TYR A 856 15.80 26.81 -18.21
CA TYR A 856 16.17 26.30 -19.53
C TYR A 856 15.09 25.39 -20.12
N GLU A 857 15.22 25.05 -21.41
CA GLU A 857 14.32 24.08 -22.05
C GLU A 857 14.80 22.65 -21.79
N VAL A 858 13.90 21.76 -21.37
CA VAL A 858 14.14 20.31 -21.29
C VAL A 858 13.31 19.59 -22.34
N ASN A 859 13.84 18.50 -22.90
CA ASN A 859 13.12 17.64 -23.82
C ASN A 859 12.98 16.22 -23.26
N PHE A 860 11.80 15.65 -23.49
CA PHE A 860 11.34 14.36 -23.00
C PHE A 860 11.10 13.35 -24.13
N THR A 861 11.24 13.75 -25.39
CA THR A 861 10.97 12.88 -26.56
C THR A 861 12.18 12.04 -26.94
N ALA A 862 11.93 10.88 -27.56
CA ALA A 862 12.98 9.89 -27.87
C ALA A 862 14.13 10.40 -28.76
N ASP A 863 13.94 11.48 -29.53
CA ASP A 863 15.01 12.11 -30.32
C ASP A 863 16.01 12.91 -29.47
N SER A 864 15.67 13.17 -28.20
CA SER A 864 16.54 13.83 -27.21
C SER A 864 17.27 12.86 -26.28
N PHE A 865 16.92 11.57 -26.30
CA PHE A 865 17.53 10.58 -25.41
C PHE A 865 19.02 10.41 -25.66
N GLY A 866 19.74 10.13 -24.58
CA GLY A 866 21.16 9.83 -24.57
C GLY A 866 21.50 8.67 -25.51
N LYS A 867 22.72 8.70 -26.07
CA LYS A 867 23.16 7.70 -27.06
C LYS A 867 23.33 6.30 -26.47
N LEU A 868 23.46 6.19 -25.15
CA LEU A 868 23.63 4.94 -24.42
C LEU A 868 22.38 4.56 -23.59
N ALA A 869 21.27 5.28 -23.78
CA ALA A 869 19.98 4.93 -23.18
C ALA A 869 19.54 3.51 -23.55
N ASN A 870 18.95 2.79 -22.58
CA ASN A 870 18.24 1.52 -22.82
C ASN A 870 16.71 1.69 -22.83
N PHE A 871 16.25 2.94 -22.93
CA PHE A 871 14.85 3.32 -23.04
C PHE A 871 14.45 3.54 -24.50
N THR A 872 13.38 2.89 -24.94
CA THR A 872 12.96 2.83 -26.36
C THR A 872 11.59 3.45 -26.63
N ASP A 873 10.83 3.74 -25.58
CA ASP A 873 9.54 4.40 -25.65
C ASP A 873 9.63 5.79 -26.32
N GLY A 874 8.57 6.20 -27.00
CA GLY A 874 8.59 7.42 -27.83
C GLY A 874 8.76 8.74 -27.05
N ALA A 875 8.48 8.71 -25.75
CA ALA A 875 8.69 9.82 -24.81
C ALA A 875 8.79 9.28 -23.38
N PHE A 876 9.53 10.00 -22.55
CA PHE A 876 9.62 9.84 -21.10
C PHE A 876 8.63 10.81 -20.43
N MET A 877 7.87 10.33 -19.47
CA MET A 877 6.87 11.11 -18.75
C MET A 877 7.18 11.07 -17.25
N PRO A 878 7.38 12.22 -16.61
CA PRO A 878 7.45 12.33 -15.15
C PRO A 878 6.27 11.64 -14.47
N MET A 879 6.55 10.88 -13.42
CA MET A 879 5.51 10.32 -12.54
C MET A 879 5.48 11.07 -11.20
N ILE A 880 4.85 10.49 -10.18
CA ILE A 880 4.92 11.01 -8.80
C ILE A 880 6.29 10.61 -8.24
N SER A 881 7.30 11.47 -8.39
CA SER A 881 8.64 11.25 -7.85
C SER A 881 9.26 12.56 -7.38
N ASN A 882 10.14 12.46 -6.38
CA ASN A 882 10.84 13.62 -5.84
C ASN A 882 12.13 13.83 -6.63
N ALA A 883 12.33 15.03 -7.17
CA ALA A 883 13.53 15.36 -7.95
C ALA A 883 14.77 15.48 -7.06
N SER A 884 15.94 15.18 -7.61
CA SER A 884 17.23 15.46 -6.98
C SER A 884 18.16 16.17 -7.96
N PHE A 885 19.23 16.73 -7.41
CA PHE A 885 20.28 17.43 -8.13
C PHE A 885 21.65 16.78 -7.87
N GLY A 886 22.56 16.89 -8.82
CA GLY A 886 23.98 16.56 -8.59
C GLY A 886 24.85 16.75 -9.82
N ASP A 887 26.10 17.19 -9.62
CA ASP A 887 27.06 17.41 -10.72
C ASP A 887 27.63 16.07 -11.21
N LEU A 888 27.00 15.46 -12.21
CA LEU A 888 27.37 14.15 -12.76
C LEU A 888 28.48 14.27 -13.82
N ASN A 889 28.58 15.43 -14.49
CA ASN A 889 29.49 15.65 -15.61
C ASN A 889 30.77 16.45 -15.24
N HIS A 890 30.82 17.00 -14.03
CA HIS A 890 31.89 17.82 -13.44
C HIS A 890 32.12 19.16 -14.14
N ASP A 891 31.05 19.80 -14.63
CA ASP A 891 31.11 21.14 -15.21
C ASP A 891 30.83 22.26 -14.19
N GLY A 892 30.40 21.89 -12.98
CA GLY A 892 30.12 22.79 -11.87
C GLY A 892 28.66 23.22 -11.74
N VAL A 893 27.77 22.79 -12.64
CA VAL A 893 26.32 23.00 -12.56
C VAL A 893 25.65 21.64 -12.31
N PRO A 894 24.75 21.50 -11.32
CA PRO A 894 24.14 20.21 -11.04
C PRO A 894 23.14 19.77 -12.13
N GLU A 895 23.16 18.49 -12.46
CA GLU A 895 22.16 17.84 -13.31
C GLU A 895 20.85 17.62 -12.55
N TYR A 896 19.75 17.77 -13.28
CA TYR A 896 18.41 17.43 -12.81
C TYR A 896 18.11 15.94 -13.02
N VAL A 897 17.69 15.24 -11.97
CA VAL A 897 17.37 13.80 -11.99
C VAL A 897 15.93 13.54 -11.55
N LEU A 898 15.22 12.66 -12.28
CA LEU A 898 13.81 12.35 -11.99
C LEU A 898 13.37 10.95 -12.46
N GLY A 899 12.55 10.28 -11.65
CA GLY A 899 11.84 9.05 -12.00
C GLY A 899 10.59 9.26 -12.89
N GLY A 900 10.25 8.25 -13.69
CA GLY A 900 9.12 8.34 -14.61
C GLY A 900 8.79 7.04 -15.35
N ALA A 901 7.98 7.18 -16.40
CA ALA A 901 7.60 6.07 -17.27
C ALA A 901 7.51 6.49 -18.73
N GLY A 902 7.42 5.51 -19.61
CA GLY A 902 7.25 5.72 -21.02
C GLY A 902 5.80 6.02 -21.37
N VAL A 903 5.56 6.81 -22.41
CA VAL A 903 4.19 7.12 -22.86
C VAL A 903 3.36 5.86 -23.18
N GLN A 904 3.99 4.72 -23.51
CA GLN A 904 3.30 3.46 -23.76
C GLN A 904 2.72 2.83 -22.50
N TRP A 905 3.21 3.17 -21.30
CA TRP A 905 2.59 2.70 -20.06
C TRP A 905 1.15 3.19 -19.95
N LEU A 906 0.90 4.48 -20.21
CA LEU A 906 -0.47 5.04 -20.25
C LEU A 906 -1.35 4.35 -21.31
N VAL A 907 -0.76 4.01 -22.45
CA VAL A 907 -1.45 3.24 -23.50
C VAL A 907 -1.78 1.83 -23.00
N SER A 908 -0.87 1.16 -22.30
CA SER A 908 -1.08 -0.18 -21.76
C SER A 908 -2.25 -0.26 -20.79
N LEU A 909 -2.39 0.73 -19.88
CA LEU A 909 -3.49 0.85 -18.92
C LEU A 909 -4.85 1.06 -19.60
N ALA A 910 -4.87 1.77 -20.74
CA ALA A 910 -6.09 2.01 -21.50
C ALA A 910 -6.49 0.83 -22.41
N MET A 911 -5.58 -0.13 -22.61
CA MET A 911 -5.74 -1.22 -23.57
C MET A 911 -6.26 -2.50 -22.94
N THR A 912 -6.60 -3.44 -23.82
CA THR A 912 -7.34 -4.67 -23.50
C THR A 912 -6.55 -5.95 -23.80
N VAL A 913 -5.32 -5.77 -24.25
CA VAL A 913 -4.38 -6.82 -24.69
C VAL A 913 -2.99 -6.46 -24.21
N SER A 914 -2.17 -7.47 -23.96
CA SER A 914 -0.80 -7.27 -23.50
C SER A 914 -0.07 -6.26 -24.41
N TRP A 915 0.63 -5.33 -23.79
CA TRP A 915 1.33 -4.24 -24.45
C TRP A 915 2.67 -4.02 -23.75
N GLU A 916 3.70 -3.73 -24.53
CA GLU A 916 5.02 -3.42 -23.97
C GLU A 916 5.12 -1.97 -23.53
N TYR A 917 5.68 -1.75 -22.34
CA TYR A 917 5.90 -0.45 -21.72
C TYR A 917 7.17 -0.47 -20.88
N GLN A 918 7.63 0.73 -20.49
CA GLN A 918 8.87 0.89 -19.72
C GLN A 918 8.67 1.90 -18.58
N HIS A 919 9.22 1.58 -17.42
CA HIS A 919 9.48 2.54 -16.33
C HIS A 919 10.95 2.93 -16.38
N GLY A 920 11.31 4.11 -15.86
CA GLY A 920 12.69 4.51 -15.87
C GLY A 920 13.01 5.77 -15.09
N ILE A 921 14.28 6.15 -15.15
CA ILE A 921 14.83 7.38 -14.59
C ILE A 921 15.51 8.19 -15.70
N GLY A 922 15.35 9.51 -15.65
CA GLY A 922 16.00 10.46 -16.54
C GLY A 922 16.98 11.37 -15.78
N ALA A 923 18.00 11.86 -16.49
CA ALA A 923 18.91 12.89 -16.02
C ALA A 923 19.17 13.90 -17.14
N TRP A 924 19.11 15.20 -16.84
CA TRP A 924 19.29 16.30 -17.79
C TRP A 924 20.41 17.22 -17.33
N ASP A 925 21.30 17.53 -18.27
CA ASP A 925 22.42 18.47 -18.13
C ASP A 925 21.91 19.85 -17.72
N GLY A 926 22.45 20.37 -16.60
CA GLY A 926 21.98 21.62 -15.98
C GLY A 926 22.26 22.86 -16.84
N VAL A 927 23.24 22.80 -17.74
CA VAL A 927 23.64 23.93 -18.61
C VAL A 927 22.86 23.94 -19.93
N THR A 928 22.66 22.77 -20.53
CA THR A 928 22.13 22.63 -21.89
C THR A 928 20.69 22.19 -21.95
N GLY A 929 20.15 21.64 -20.85
CA GLY A 929 18.83 21.00 -20.81
C GLY A 929 18.72 19.73 -21.64
N THR A 930 19.85 19.19 -22.14
CA THR A 930 19.88 17.96 -22.92
C THR A 930 19.98 16.74 -22.00
N MET A 931 19.33 15.65 -22.39
CA MET A 931 19.40 14.42 -21.60
C MET A 931 20.83 13.85 -21.63
N MET A 932 21.28 13.39 -20.46
CA MET A 932 22.62 12.84 -20.24
C MET A 932 22.88 11.61 -21.12
N THR A 933 24.15 11.33 -21.42
CA THR A 933 24.53 10.32 -22.43
C THR A 933 23.99 8.92 -22.12
N GLY A 934 23.97 8.52 -20.85
CA GLY A 934 23.44 7.25 -20.37
C GLY A 934 21.92 7.15 -20.23
N PHE A 935 21.20 8.27 -20.29
CA PHE A 935 19.80 8.37 -19.86
C PHE A 935 18.82 8.53 -21.02
N PRO A 936 17.56 8.02 -20.91
CA PRO A 936 16.98 7.43 -19.71
C PRO A 936 17.42 5.98 -19.49
N ARG A 937 17.33 5.53 -18.23
CA ARG A 937 17.56 4.14 -17.81
C ARG A 937 16.25 3.45 -17.48
N GLN A 938 16.03 2.28 -18.07
CA GLN A 938 14.91 1.41 -17.77
C GLN A 938 15.07 0.77 -16.38
N VAL A 939 13.99 0.77 -15.60
CA VAL A 939 13.86 -0.02 -14.36
C VAL A 939 12.82 -1.12 -14.55
N ASP A 940 12.81 -2.09 -13.64
CA ASP A 940 11.94 -3.28 -13.66
C ASP A 940 10.44 -2.93 -13.54
N ASP A 941 10.04 -2.14 -12.54
CA ASP A 941 8.65 -1.78 -12.26
C ASP A 941 8.47 -0.31 -11.84
N VAL A 942 7.21 0.12 -11.71
CA VAL A 942 6.82 1.48 -11.30
C VAL A 942 7.32 1.83 -9.88
N ALA A 943 7.61 3.11 -9.65
CA ALA A 943 7.89 3.65 -8.33
C ALA A 943 7.13 4.98 -8.13
N PHE A 944 6.67 5.20 -6.90
CA PHE A 944 6.00 6.43 -6.47
C PHE A 944 6.74 7.01 -5.26
N LEU A 945 6.77 8.35 -5.14
CA LEU A 945 7.38 9.11 -4.03
C LEU A 945 8.89 8.89 -3.83
N MET A 946 9.49 8.01 -4.64
CA MET A 946 10.92 7.72 -4.68
C MET A 946 11.72 9.01 -4.98
N ALA A 947 12.68 9.34 -4.10
CA ALA A 947 13.69 10.40 -4.24
C ALA A 947 15.08 9.82 -4.63
N PRO A 948 15.63 10.10 -5.82
CA PRO A 948 16.98 9.68 -6.16
C PRO A 948 18.04 10.32 -5.25
N VAL A 949 19.17 9.63 -5.10
CA VAL A 949 20.34 10.05 -4.30
C VAL A 949 21.56 10.05 -5.20
N VAL A 950 22.50 10.97 -4.97
CA VAL A 950 23.62 11.19 -5.90
C VAL A 950 24.95 11.23 -5.13
N GLY A 951 25.85 10.32 -5.48
CA GLY A 951 27.19 10.25 -4.92
C GLY A 951 28.06 9.20 -5.60
N ASP A 952 29.38 9.40 -5.58
CA ASP A 952 30.35 8.46 -6.16
C ASP A 952 30.52 7.24 -5.24
N ILE A 953 29.79 6.17 -5.52
CA ILE A 953 29.87 4.88 -4.80
C ILE A 953 30.88 3.93 -5.46
N SER A 954 31.28 4.18 -6.70
CA SER A 954 32.25 3.38 -7.44
C SER A 954 33.70 3.67 -7.04
N GLY A 955 33.96 4.87 -6.50
CA GLY A 955 35.28 5.43 -6.17
C GLY A 955 36.08 5.84 -7.41
N ASP A 956 35.43 6.07 -8.54
CA ASP A 956 36.10 6.39 -9.81
C ASP A 956 36.20 7.90 -10.08
N GLY A 957 35.57 8.71 -9.22
CA GLY A 957 35.53 10.15 -9.29
C GLY A 957 34.39 10.71 -10.13
N TYR A 958 33.37 9.92 -10.50
CA TYR A 958 32.09 10.41 -11.03
C TYR A 958 30.95 9.93 -10.14
N ALA A 959 29.98 10.80 -9.89
CA ALA A 959 28.84 10.42 -9.06
C ALA A 959 27.90 9.45 -9.79
N GLU A 960 27.36 8.48 -9.06
CA GLU A 960 26.25 7.65 -9.50
C GLU A 960 24.91 8.16 -8.97
N VAL A 961 23.86 8.02 -9.79
CA VAL A 961 22.46 8.20 -9.42
C VAL A 961 21.92 6.90 -8.86
N LEU A 962 21.57 6.89 -7.57
CA LEU A 962 20.92 5.77 -6.90
C LEU A 962 19.40 5.88 -6.98
N TYR A 963 18.73 4.80 -7.37
CA TYR A 963 17.29 4.79 -7.54
C TYR A 963 16.69 3.40 -7.26
N GLY A 964 15.68 3.35 -6.40
CA GLY A 964 14.90 2.15 -6.10
C GLY A 964 13.71 1.95 -7.05
N SER A 965 13.31 0.71 -7.26
CA SER A 965 12.17 0.32 -8.09
C SER A 965 11.10 -0.49 -7.33
N GLY A 966 9.93 -0.65 -7.95
CA GLY A 966 8.85 -1.53 -7.48
C GLY A 966 9.14 -3.03 -7.59
N GLY A 967 9.98 -3.43 -8.53
CA GLY A 967 10.34 -4.82 -8.80
C GLY A 967 11.66 -5.23 -8.15
N HIS A 968 11.96 -4.66 -6.97
CA HIS A 968 12.90 -5.19 -5.99
C HIS A 968 14.39 -4.83 -6.15
N PHE A 969 14.73 -3.83 -6.97
CA PHE A 969 16.14 -3.46 -7.22
C PHE A 969 16.48 -2.02 -6.84
N LEU A 970 17.64 -1.86 -6.21
CA LEU A 970 18.31 -0.59 -6.04
C LEU A 970 19.44 -0.50 -7.08
N TYR A 971 19.33 0.50 -7.96
CA TYR A 971 20.27 0.77 -9.05
C TYR A 971 21.25 1.88 -8.68
N GLY A 972 22.36 1.95 -9.42
CA GLY A 972 23.35 3.03 -9.33
C GLY A 972 24.04 3.26 -10.67
N TRP A 973 23.73 4.37 -11.36
CA TRP A 973 24.25 4.67 -12.70
C TRP A 973 25.05 5.96 -12.74
N ASP A 974 26.22 5.94 -13.37
CA ASP A 974 26.97 7.15 -13.69
C ASP A 974 26.34 7.93 -14.87
N GLN A 975 26.95 9.07 -15.26
CA GLN A 975 26.54 9.86 -16.42
C GLN A 975 26.51 9.09 -17.76
N MET A 976 27.25 7.98 -17.88
CA MET A 976 27.31 7.12 -19.06
C MET A 976 26.29 5.97 -19.00
N GLY A 977 25.60 5.81 -17.89
CA GLY A 977 24.65 4.72 -17.64
C GLY A 977 25.33 3.40 -17.28
N GLU A 978 26.59 3.45 -16.84
CA GLU A 978 27.35 2.31 -16.34
C GLU A 978 27.12 2.13 -14.84
N MET A 979 27.02 0.88 -14.38
CA MET A 979 26.88 0.56 -12.95
C MET A 979 28.21 0.09 -12.35
N PRO A 980 28.46 0.30 -11.05
CA PRO A 980 29.61 -0.28 -10.38
C PRO A 980 29.56 -1.82 -10.40
N PRO A 981 30.70 -2.52 -10.23
CA PRO A 981 30.70 -3.98 -10.11
C PRO A 981 29.80 -4.46 -8.95
N HIS A 982 29.07 -5.57 -9.16
CA HIS A 982 28.11 -6.16 -8.22
C HIS A 982 26.82 -5.37 -8.01
N TRP A 983 26.48 -4.47 -8.94
CA TRP A 983 25.19 -3.79 -9.02
C TRP A 983 24.35 -4.32 -10.19
N PRO A 984 23.01 -4.25 -10.11
CA PRO A 984 22.19 -3.65 -9.06
C PRO A 984 22.11 -4.48 -7.76
N LYS A 985 21.63 -3.85 -6.68
CA LYS A 985 21.33 -4.51 -5.39
C LYS A 985 19.90 -5.00 -5.37
N PHE A 986 19.66 -6.19 -4.83
CA PHE A 986 18.33 -6.80 -4.72
C PHE A 986 17.81 -6.72 -3.29
N THR A 987 16.61 -6.19 -3.11
CA THR A 987 15.96 -5.98 -1.81
C THR A 987 14.71 -6.84 -1.61
N GLY A 988 14.22 -7.53 -2.64
CA GLY A 988 13.03 -8.38 -2.56
C GLY A 988 11.71 -7.66 -2.31
N GLY A 989 11.69 -6.33 -2.42
CA GLY A 989 10.57 -5.52 -1.94
C GLY A 989 10.44 -4.18 -2.65
N TRP A 990 9.24 -3.59 -2.59
CA TRP A 990 9.03 -2.26 -3.16
C TRP A 990 9.76 -1.20 -2.32
N MET A 991 10.58 -0.36 -2.95
CA MET A 991 11.18 0.82 -2.35
C MET A 991 10.35 2.07 -2.68
N ILE A 992 9.67 2.61 -1.66
CA ILE A 992 8.94 3.87 -1.72
C ILE A 992 9.81 5.02 -1.20
N ALA A 993 10.54 4.78 -0.11
CA ALA A 993 11.53 5.70 0.45
C ALA A 993 12.87 5.58 -0.30
N GLY A 994 13.57 6.71 -0.41
CA GLY A 994 14.92 6.72 -1.00
C GLY A 994 16.01 6.16 -0.10
N PRO A 995 17.14 5.74 -0.70
CA PRO A 995 18.30 5.33 0.07
C PRO A 995 18.93 6.54 0.78
N ALA A 996 19.95 6.29 1.59
CA ALA A 996 20.87 7.33 2.05
C ALA A 996 22.33 6.87 1.98
N LEU A 997 23.23 7.85 1.94
CA LEU A 997 24.68 7.68 1.79
C LEU A 997 25.45 8.20 3.01
N GLY A 998 26.33 7.36 3.56
CA GLY A 998 27.23 7.74 4.65
C GLY A 998 28.07 6.58 5.18
N ASP A 999 29.20 6.87 5.82
CA ASP A 999 30.09 5.91 6.46
C ASP A 999 29.53 5.54 7.83
N ILE A 1000 28.71 4.47 7.86
CA ILE A 1000 28.04 4.04 9.09
C ILE A 1000 28.91 3.11 9.92
N ASN A 1001 30.01 2.61 9.36
CA ASN A 1001 30.87 1.63 10.01
C ASN A 1001 32.28 2.16 10.35
N GLY A 1002 32.60 3.39 9.93
CA GLY A 1002 33.83 4.11 10.22
C GLY A 1002 35.06 3.60 9.45
N ASP A 1003 34.87 2.93 8.31
CA ASP A 1003 35.99 2.39 7.51
C ASP A 1003 36.55 3.38 6.48
N GLY A 1004 35.96 4.58 6.38
CA GLY A 1004 36.34 5.66 5.48
C GLY A 1004 35.76 5.52 4.07
N TYR A 1005 34.83 4.60 3.85
CA TYR A 1005 34.07 4.45 2.61
C TYR A 1005 32.59 4.79 2.84
N LEU A 1006 31.92 5.29 1.80
CA LEU A 1006 30.48 5.46 1.84
C LEU A 1006 29.80 4.10 1.92
N ASP A 1007 28.79 3.98 2.76
CA ASP A 1007 27.82 2.90 2.75
C ASP A 1007 26.48 3.40 2.17
N VAL A 1008 25.68 2.47 1.66
CA VAL A 1008 24.32 2.72 1.14
C VAL A 1008 23.33 2.01 2.03
N VAL A 1009 22.35 2.73 2.56
CA VAL A 1009 21.30 2.19 3.44
C VAL A 1009 19.93 2.41 2.81
N ILE A 1010 19.07 1.39 2.85
CA ILE A 1010 17.67 1.49 2.37
C ILE A 1010 16.76 0.48 3.08
N ALA A 1011 15.49 0.83 3.26
CA ALA A 1011 14.45 -0.09 3.70
C ALA A 1011 13.44 -0.38 2.59
N ASN A 1012 12.87 -1.58 2.61
CA ASN A 1012 11.75 -1.94 1.72
C ASN A 1012 10.41 -1.96 2.47
N ARG A 1013 9.32 -2.05 1.71
CA ARG A 1013 7.95 -2.05 2.22
C ARG A 1013 7.59 -3.27 3.07
N GLU A 1014 8.29 -4.38 2.90
CA GLU A 1014 8.17 -5.60 3.71
C GLU A 1014 8.85 -5.46 5.08
N GLY A 1015 9.46 -4.30 5.35
CA GLY A 1015 10.08 -4.00 6.64
C GLY A 1015 11.45 -4.63 6.81
N THR A 1016 12.24 -4.72 5.74
CA THR A 1016 13.63 -5.19 5.79
C THR A 1016 14.59 -4.02 5.55
N LEU A 1017 15.56 -3.84 6.46
CA LEU A 1017 16.62 -2.85 6.33
C LEU A 1017 17.88 -3.48 5.73
N PHE A 1018 18.46 -2.82 4.74
CA PHE A 1018 19.67 -3.24 4.05
C PHE A 1018 20.75 -2.18 4.17
N ALA A 1019 22.01 -2.62 4.28
CA ALA A 1019 23.16 -1.75 4.18
C ALA A 1019 24.30 -2.46 3.42
N TRP A 1020 24.95 -1.74 2.50
CA TRP A 1020 26.08 -2.25 1.72
C TRP A 1020 27.26 -1.29 1.77
N SER A 1021 28.46 -1.87 1.82
CA SER A 1021 29.69 -1.11 1.66
C SER A 1021 29.97 -0.80 0.19
N THR A 1022 30.51 0.39 -0.07
CA THR A 1022 30.88 0.83 -1.42
C THR A 1022 32.39 1.04 -1.54
N LYS A 1023 32.83 1.61 -2.67
CA LYS A 1023 34.23 2.00 -2.88
C LYS A 1023 34.43 3.51 -2.90
N GLY A 1024 33.32 4.26 -2.81
CA GLY A 1024 33.32 5.71 -2.68
C GLY A 1024 34.02 6.15 -1.41
N SER A 1025 34.89 7.15 -1.48
CA SER A 1025 35.57 7.68 -0.30
C SER A 1025 34.58 8.48 0.54
N ALA A 1026 34.43 8.20 1.84
CA ALA A 1026 33.56 8.99 2.72
C ALA A 1026 33.94 10.49 2.77
N ALA A 1027 35.23 10.80 2.59
CA ALA A 1027 35.75 12.17 2.57
C ALA A 1027 35.47 12.96 1.28
N GLN A 1028 34.75 12.41 0.32
CA GLN A 1028 34.41 13.09 -0.93
C GLN A 1028 33.17 13.99 -0.77
N LYS A 1029 32.92 14.84 -1.77
CA LYS A 1029 31.65 15.56 -1.85
C LYS A 1029 30.55 14.56 -2.21
N VAL A 1030 29.54 14.45 -1.36
CA VAL A 1030 28.27 13.82 -1.71
C VAL A 1030 27.40 14.90 -2.34
N GLU A 1031 26.77 14.60 -3.47
CA GLU A 1031 26.00 15.58 -4.23
C GLU A 1031 24.58 15.72 -3.65
N TRP A 1032 23.97 14.60 -3.28
CA TRP A 1032 22.64 14.54 -2.66
C TRP A 1032 22.55 13.30 -1.77
N ALA A 1033 22.60 13.43 -0.44
CA ALA A 1033 22.91 12.30 0.45
C ALA A 1033 21.71 11.43 0.84
N SER A 1034 20.52 12.00 0.90
CA SER A 1034 19.28 11.30 1.31
C SER A 1034 18.07 11.92 0.62
N ALA A 1035 16.86 11.41 0.89
CA ALA A 1035 15.66 12.12 0.46
C ALA A 1035 15.70 13.55 1.02
N ARG A 1036 15.40 14.56 0.19
CA ARG A 1036 15.49 15.99 0.57
C ARG A 1036 16.92 16.49 0.91
N HIS A 1037 17.95 15.83 0.37
CA HIS A 1037 19.37 16.21 0.35
C HIS A 1037 20.13 15.96 1.66
N ASP A 1038 19.75 16.63 2.74
CA ASP A 1038 20.50 16.74 4.00
C ASP A 1038 19.68 16.24 5.22
N PRO A 1039 20.30 16.04 6.41
CA PRO A 1039 19.59 15.55 7.59
C PRO A 1039 18.47 16.47 8.09
N GLN A 1040 18.52 17.78 7.81
CA GLN A 1040 17.46 18.74 8.13
C GLN A 1040 16.34 18.73 7.08
N ASN A 1041 16.49 17.95 6.00
CA ASN A 1041 15.54 17.79 4.90
C ASN A 1041 15.18 19.11 4.19
N THR A 1042 16.14 20.02 4.02
CA THR A 1042 15.87 21.33 3.41
C THR A 1042 15.40 21.22 1.96
N GLY A 1043 15.74 20.14 1.25
CA GLY A 1043 15.44 19.99 -0.17
C GLY A 1043 16.21 20.97 -1.08
N ASN A 1044 17.26 21.59 -0.55
CA ASN A 1044 18.04 22.62 -1.22
C ASN A 1044 19.49 22.16 -1.44
N TYR A 1045 19.88 21.98 -2.70
CA TYR A 1045 21.22 21.51 -3.08
C TYR A 1045 22.37 22.38 -2.52
N GLU A 1046 22.13 23.67 -2.29
CA GLU A 1046 23.14 24.59 -1.76
C GLU A 1046 23.38 24.43 -0.24
N THR A 1047 22.50 23.70 0.46
CA THR A 1047 22.71 23.36 1.87
C THR A 1047 23.95 22.46 1.99
N PRO A 1048 24.98 22.86 2.77
CA PRO A 1048 26.22 22.09 2.86
C PRO A 1048 26.02 20.73 3.51
N LEU A 1049 26.57 19.68 2.90
CA LEU A 1049 26.73 18.37 3.52
C LEU A 1049 28.08 18.25 4.21
N GLU A 1050 28.11 17.64 5.38
CA GLU A 1050 29.35 17.42 6.12
C GLU A 1050 30.24 16.36 5.46
N ALA A 1051 31.54 16.63 5.38
CA ALA A 1051 32.50 15.66 4.87
C ALA A 1051 32.83 14.62 5.95
N GLN A 1052 32.64 13.34 5.63
CA GLN A 1052 32.86 12.23 6.54
C GLN A 1052 34.36 11.87 6.54
N LEU A 1053 35.11 12.40 7.51
CA LEU A 1053 36.55 12.17 7.62
C LEU A 1053 36.91 10.80 8.25
N GLY A 1054 35.89 10.02 8.63
CA GLY A 1054 36.01 8.79 9.42
C GLY A 1054 36.48 9.07 10.85
N PRO A 1055 36.44 8.07 11.74
CA PRO A 1055 36.85 8.24 13.13
C PRO A 1055 38.30 8.74 13.17
N ALA A 1056 38.56 9.76 14.00
CA ALA A 1056 39.89 10.32 14.16
C ALA A 1056 40.90 9.18 14.38
N ALA A 1057 41.79 8.96 13.41
CA ALA A 1057 42.70 7.82 13.41
C ALA A 1057 43.29 7.62 14.81
N LEU A 1058 42.89 6.54 15.48
CA LEU A 1058 43.48 6.17 16.76
C LEU A 1058 44.97 6.05 16.49
N ASP A 1059 45.74 7.00 17.03
CA ASP A 1059 47.15 7.11 16.78
C ASP A 1059 47.85 5.85 17.30
N GLU A 1060 48.01 4.83 16.44
CA GLU A 1060 48.76 3.60 16.74
C GLU A 1060 50.24 3.92 17.05
N SER A 1061 50.66 5.19 16.97
CA SER A 1061 51.97 5.66 17.38
C SER A 1061 52.11 5.98 18.87
N GLU A 1062 51.04 6.07 19.66
CA GLU A 1062 51.13 6.06 21.13
C GLU A 1062 51.20 4.61 21.65
N GLY A 1063 52.34 3.99 21.35
CA GLY A 1063 52.74 2.73 21.93
C GLY A 1063 52.50 2.69 23.44
N CYS A 1064 51.83 1.62 23.85
CA CYS A 1064 51.78 1.14 25.22
C CYS A 1064 53.14 1.36 25.91
N CYS A 1065 53.11 2.00 27.10
CA CYS A 1065 54.22 2.36 27.99
C CYS A 1065 54.83 3.77 27.81
N LYS A 1066 54.16 4.79 28.35
CA LYS A 1066 54.85 5.86 29.10
C LYS A 1066 54.22 6.07 30.46
N GLU A 1067 54.93 5.62 31.48
CA GLU A 1067 54.73 6.03 32.88
C GLU A 1067 54.74 7.58 32.96
N LYS A 1068 53.58 8.20 33.13
CA LYS A 1068 53.50 9.54 33.72
C LYS A 1068 53.69 9.41 35.23
N ASN A 1069 54.94 9.53 35.66
CA ASN A 1069 55.26 9.92 37.03
C ASN A 1069 54.60 11.28 37.34
N SER A 1070 53.54 11.27 38.14
CA SER A 1070 53.11 12.45 38.91
C SER A 1070 53.30 12.14 40.41
N PRO A 1071 53.95 13.04 41.18
CA PRO A 1071 54.07 12.85 42.61
C PRO A 1071 52.83 13.39 43.33
N GLU A 1072 52.46 12.67 44.38
CA GLU A 1072 51.65 13.13 45.52
C GLU A 1072 50.18 13.52 45.24
N ARG A 1073 49.27 12.58 45.53
CA ARG A 1073 48.40 12.66 46.73
C ARG A 1073 47.66 11.35 46.94
N ALA A 1074 48.06 10.65 48.00
CA ALA A 1074 47.34 9.53 48.56
C ALA A 1074 46.16 10.01 49.40
N LEU A 1075 44.97 9.40 49.23
CA LEU A 1075 44.10 8.91 50.31
C LEU A 1075 42.96 8.07 49.69
N LEU A 1076 43.08 6.74 49.77
CA LEU A 1076 42.16 5.82 50.48
C LEU A 1076 40.69 5.78 50.01
N MET A 1077 40.30 4.70 49.33
CA MET A 1077 39.45 3.60 49.86
C MET A 1077 39.23 2.50 48.79
N LEU A 1078 39.47 1.25 49.18
CA LEU A 1078 39.20 -0.02 48.49
C LEU A 1078 37.77 -0.51 48.90
N PRO A 1079 37.05 -1.40 48.16
CA PRO A 1079 37.53 -2.76 47.89
C PRO A 1079 37.09 -3.48 46.58
N LEU A 1080 38.09 -4.12 45.96
CA LEU A 1080 38.18 -5.53 45.50
C LEU A 1080 36.98 -6.29 44.88
N PHE A 1081 37.24 -6.69 43.64
CA PHE A 1081 36.55 -7.67 42.79
C PHE A 1081 36.45 -9.11 43.35
N LEU A 1082 35.44 -9.77 42.80
CA LEU A 1082 35.08 -11.20 42.79
C LEU A 1082 36.24 -12.17 42.52
N LEU A 1083 36.21 -13.36 43.15
CA LEU A 1083 35.95 -14.66 42.48
C LEU A 1083 36.24 -15.85 43.40
N TYR A 1084 35.26 -16.74 43.46
CA TYR A 1084 35.29 -18.01 44.16
C TYR A 1084 35.54 -19.12 43.14
N ARG A 1085 36.72 -19.76 43.15
CA ARG A 1085 36.81 -21.19 42.77
C ARG A 1085 38.04 -21.87 43.39
N ARG A 1086 37.75 -22.98 44.08
CA ARG A 1086 38.61 -23.74 44.98
C ARG A 1086 39.56 -24.68 44.22
N ARG A 1087 40.85 -24.64 44.62
CA ARG A 1087 41.74 -25.75 45.13
C ARG A 1087 41.74 -27.07 44.34
N ARG A 1088 42.87 -27.68 43.94
CA ARG A 1088 44.12 -28.10 44.65
C ARG A 1088 45.07 -28.66 43.56
N ALA A 1089 46.32 -28.19 43.37
CA ALA A 1089 47.58 -28.55 44.04
C ALA A 1089 48.10 -30.01 43.81
N PRO A 1090 49.42 -30.30 43.96
CA PRO A 1090 50.60 -29.72 43.30
C PRO A 1090 51.69 -30.79 42.92
N ARG A 1091 52.87 -30.30 42.49
CA ARG A 1091 54.21 -30.95 42.29
C ARG A 1091 54.45 -31.38 40.83
N ARG A 1092 55.55 -31.01 40.18
CA ARG A 1092 56.91 -30.68 40.65
C ARG A 1092 57.60 -29.75 39.69
#